data_AF-A0A8E0UYF9-F1
#
_entry.id   AF-A0A8E0UYF9-F1
#
_cell.length_a   1.000
_cell.length_b   1.000
_cell.length_c   1.000
_cell.angle_alpha   90.00
_cell.angle_beta   90.00
_cell.angle_gamma   90.00
#
_symmetry.space_group_name_H-M   'P 1'
#
loop_
_entity.id
_entity.type
_entity.pdbx_description
1 polymer ?
#
loop_
_entity_poly.entity_id
_entity_poly.type
_entity_poly.pdbx_seq_one_letter_code
_entity_poly.pdbx_strand_id
1 'polypeptide(L)'
;MSQTHQLSDQPYGSTLAAVLRLSGAVFSICLSSLVIWIVRQPTSDNHTYCDMISDKVYQLCHHDKTVSSELARDPSQSPEKLFHKLYHENKLKEKLVETKQSTTDSQDVLQRAYECGNWGTAKPSNLFLKIYHDALCTLDKNPLGGVVSPPLMGSHGVVPLTIVAPLPDLCRHVANCIARAEKEVFLGTNYWIYSDASTLVTNAFRELSRRAGERGSKVVVKVLYDRGSPQQLWDNHLSVGEKQYADPNGKVRLPPAREIPNLDLQVVNYHRPIFGTFHAKFMVIDRRVALLQSSNVQDNDNLEMMVHVEGPIVDSFYDTALISWGKVFQTTLPMLSSPAASAGIPSISAQHSQVESNEDLRSSLPEHTTQDPHYDSDIQHEAQRVNDTIRPRAGESKSQAVTRHLNTTIQRDTTGDAPDSDQEPPMRPYMTLPPHKPFPMAVVNREPWGAPNHTSIYTPQNSAFLSAFRHAKHSIFVQTPNMNAEPILQALLDAVRRGVTVTCYLCLGYNDAGQLLPFQNGTNEMTANRLYRSLHTDEERSRLRIYNYVGKDQTKPIHNKYKKRSCHIKLMIIDERVAIQGNGNLDTQSFYHSQEVNLLLDSPLVCRIWLEQINQNQNTAIYGAVSTEDGCWHDPVSGEIPKGSIGIDPGRFSWAKGVVGAVQRVRGRLAYKPRSLLKRRLHIKSSIIITNLPFHRPESTRSFNSMSCPYDKPIIDITQYVFHYNIDDEKAWSAARVALLDAMGCAIETLFTSEECQKLLGPAVPGTEVPNGFRLPGTNLSLDPVKGAFDIGTLIRYLDHNDALGGAEWGHPSDNLGAILAVADWLCRASASGRCKHTGPPLTMRTLLTALIKAYEIQGCYQISNAFNAFGIDHVILVKLASAAVVAWLLGLTEEQTLATLSHVWMDGQPSRVYRTGANTIPRKGWAAGDACMRAVHLALLVRAGQPGAPTPLSSLPFGFYARTFGANGFEMPRPFGMWAIQNVLFKVMPVEGHGIAAVEAALVQLGKLRARGLGPECIARVEVRTTRAADSIINKRGQLHNAADRDHCIQYVIALAFLKGSAPEARDYRDESYWARSEELASLRERIFIHVDEHLTRDYLDLSKKSIGSALTVHLLDSSELPEVLVEYPAGHVRNPATARAVQEKFAKNMRLMFTEKEISEILQEVEKDDLLIMDFVELFARQSSPDPRL
;
A
#
# COMPACT_ATOMS: atom_id res chain seq x y z
N MET A 1 -79.18 27.60 -0.49
CA MET A 1 -80.05 28.39 0.41
C MET A 1 -79.19 28.79 1.60
N SER A 2 -78.89 30.04 1.96
CA SER A 2 -79.16 31.43 1.53
C SER A 2 -77.82 32.20 1.69
N GLN A 3 -77.51 33.39 1.21
CA GLN A 3 -78.16 34.46 0.44
C GLN A 3 -77.00 35.35 -0.07
N THR A 4 -77.01 35.79 -1.33
CA THR A 4 -76.08 36.77 -1.95
C THR A 4 -76.84 38.09 -2.17
N HIS A 5 -76.27 39.30 -2.17
CA HIS A 5 -75.33 39.87 -3.15
C HIS A 5 -74.88 41.31 -2.74
N GLN A 6 -73.61 41.66 -3.01
CA GLN A 6 -73.03 42.87 -3.70
C GLN A 6 -73.54 44.30 -3.37
N LEU A 7 -72.81 45.44 -3.47
CA LEU A 7 -71.49 45.90 -3.96
C LEU A 7 -71.36 47.42 -3.62
N SER A 8 -70.13 47.97 -3.47
CA SER A 8 -69.60 49.21 -4.11
C SER A 8 -68.41 49.85 -3.36
N ASP A 9 -67.55 50.59 -4.10
CA ASP A 9 -66.09 50.78 -3.94
C ASP A 9 -65.64 52.26 -3.70
N GLN A 10 -64.48 52.43 -3.01
CA GLN A 10 -63.36 53.41 -3.19
C GLN A 10 -63.56 54.95 -3.00
N PRO A 11 -62.51 55.77 -2.66
CA PRO A 11 -61.06 55.53 -2.70
C PRO A 11 -60.25 55.90 -1.42
N TYR A 12 -59.04 55.34 -1.25
CA TYR A 12 -57.97 55.89 -0.38
C TYR A 12 -56.59 55.58 -0.98
N GLY A 13 -55.94 56.60 -1.55
CA GLY A 13 -54.57 56.55 -2.04
C GLY A 13 -53.71 57.66 -1.43
N SER A 14 -53.00 57.36 -0.33
CA SER A 14 -51.85 58.17 0.13
C SER A 14 -50.96 57.47 1.17
N THR A 15 -51.42 56.41 1.84
CA THR A 15 -50.65 55.73 2.90
C THR A 15 -49.74 54.60 2.40
N LEU A 16 -50.07 53.96 1.29
CA LEU A 16 -49.30 52.79 0.79
C LEU A 16 -47.96 53.19 0.13
N ALA A 17 -47.91 54.37 -0.50
CA ALA A 17 -46.70 54.84 -1.19
C ALA A 17 -45.59 55.28 -0.21
N ALA A 18 -45.97 55.79 0.97
CA ALA A 18 -45.03 56.16 2.02
C ALA A 18 -44.42 54.93 2.71
N VAL A 19 -45.21 53.88 2.96
CA VAL A 19 -44.74 52.61 3.56
C VAL A 19 -43.85 51.83 2.59
N LEU A 20 -44.16 51.84 1.28
CA LEU A 20 -43.32 51.22 0.24
C LEU A 20 -41.98 51.96 0.02
N ARG A 21 -41.96 53.30 0.16
CA ARG A 21 -40.71 54.07 0.10
C ARG A 21 -39.86 53.92 1.35
N LEU A 22 -40.46 53.85 2.55
CA LEU A 22 -39.72 53.59 3.79
C LEU A 22 -39.13 52.17 3.82
N SER A 23 -39.88 51.17 3.37
CA SER A 23 -39.40 49.78 3.27
C SER A 23 -38.34 49.60 2.18
N GLY A 24 -38.47 50.29 1.04
CA GLY A 24 -37.43 50.32 0.00
C GLY A 24 -36.14 51.04 0.45
N ALA A 25 -36.26 52.10 1.24
CA ALA A 25 -35.12 52.82 1.81
C ALA A 25 -34.43 52.02 2.93
N VAL A 26 -35.18 51.40 3.83
CA VAL A 26 -34.62 50.50 4.87
C VAL A 26 -34.01 49.25 4.24
N PHE A 27 -34.62 48.68 3.20
CA PHE A 27 -34.04 47.55 2.47
C PHE A 27 -32.76 47.96 1.72
N SER A 28 -32.74 49.13 1.09
CA SER A 28 -31.53 49.66 0.44
C SER A 28 -30.44 50.02 1.44
N ILE A 29 -30.77 50.58 2.60
CA ILE A 29 -29.82 50.88 3.70
C ILE A 29 -29.30 49.57 4.32
N CYS A 30 -30.14 48.56 4.56
CA CYS A 30 -29.70 47.26 5.06
C CYS A 30 -28.85 46.52 4.01
N LEU A 31 -29.18 46.61 2.72
CA LEU A 31 -28.42 46.00 1.64
C LEU A 31 -27.08 46.73 1.43
N SER A 32 -27.07 48.07 1.47
CA SER A 32 -25.81 48.84 1.39
C SER A 32 -24.98 48.71 2.67
N SER A 33 -25.58 48.57 3.85
CA SER A 33 -24.87 48.25 5.09
C SER A 33 -24.30 46.83 5.08
N LEU A 34 -25.02 45.86 4.50
CA LEU A 34 -24.55 44.50 4.27
C LEU A 34 -23.41 44.46 3.25
N VAL A 35 -23.51 45.24 2.16
CA VAL A 35 -22.45 45.39 1.15
C VAL A 35 -21.22 46.09 1.74
N ILE A 36 -21.39 47.20 2.49
CA ILE A 36 -20.29 47.89 3.20
C ILE A 36 -19.66 46.95 4.25
N TRP A 37 -20.47 46.18 4.96
CA TRP A 37 -19.98 45.18 5.93
C TRP A 37 -19.23 44.04 5.23
N ILE A 38 -19.71 43.53 4.09
CA ILE A 38 -19.00 42.52 3.27
C ILE A 38 -17.66 43.08 2.72
N VAL A 39 -17.64 44.33 2.27
CA VAL A 39 -16.44 45.00 1.73
C VAL A 39 -15.43 45.36 2.84
N ARG A 40 -15.88 45.55 4.09
CA ARG A 40 -15.04 45.88 5.25
C ARG A 40 -14.69 44.69 6.15
N GLN A 41 -14.80 43.45 5.65
CA GLN A 41 -14.38 42.28 6.43
C GLN A 41 -12.86 42.27 6.65
N PRO A 42 -12.38 41.83 7.83
CA PRO A 42 -10.95 41.69 8.06
C PRO A 42 -10.36 40.68 7.07
N THR A 43 -9.14 40.94 6.61
CA THR A 43 -8.34 39.99 5.83
C THR A 43 -7.60 39.10 6.81
N SER A 44 -7.57 37.79 6.55
CA SER A 44 -6.81 36.85 7.39
C SER A 44 -5.31 37.09 7.28
N ASP A 45 -4.54 36.94 8.35
CA ASP A 45 -3.07 36.99 8.28
C ASP A 45 -2.49 35.89 7.38
N ASN A 46 -3.26 34.81 7.13
CA ASN A 46 -2.91 33.69 6.25
C ASN A 46 -3.21 33.96 4.75
N HIS A 47 -3.24 35.22 4.32
CA HIS A 47 -3.50 35.61 2.91
C HIS A 47 -2.21 35.77 2.09
N THR A 48 -1.04 35.72 2.73
CA THR A 48 0.27 35.83 2.06
C THR A 48 1.05 34.52 2.17
N TYR A 49 1.73 34.18 1.09
CA TYR A 49 2.58 32.99 1.00
C TYR A 49 4.04 33.36 1.21
N CYS A 50 4.80 32.47 1.85
CA CYS A 50 6.25 32.54 1.94
C CYS A 50 6.83 31.30 1.26
N ASP A 51 7.76 31.50 0.33
CA ASP A 51 8.31 30.41 -0.48
C ASP A 51 9.33 29.54 0.27
N MET A 52 9.83 30.02 1.43
CA MET A 52 10.94 29.42 2.18
C MET A 52 10.76 29.55 3.69
N ILE A 53 11.30 28.60 4.46
CA ILE A 53 11.37 28.69 5.93
C ILE A 53 12.30 29.85 6.33
N SER A 54 11.72 30.96 6.81
CA SER A 54 12.49 32.13 7.29
C SER A 54 13.32 31.82 8.54
N ASP A 55 14.29 32.68 8.88
CA ASP A 55 15.02 32.57 10.16
C ASP A 55 14.10 32.67 11.37
N LYS A 56 13.02 33.45 11.24
CA LYS A 56 11.98 33.54 12.26
C LYS A 56 11.31 32.18 12.47
N VAL A 57 10.82 31.54 11.40
CA VAL A 57 10.16 30.23 11.52
C VAL A 57 11.12 29.16 12.05
N TYR A 58 12.35 29.13 11.54
CA TYR A 58 13.36 28.19 12.01
C TYR A 58 13.63 28.35 13.52
N GLN A 59 13.76 29.59 14.01
CA GLN A 59 13.90 29.87 15.45
C GLN A 59 12.66 29.49 16.26
N LEU A 60 11.45 29.69 15.72
CA LEU A 60 10.22 29.24 16.36
C LEU A 60 10.19 27.72 16.55
N CYS A 61 10.63 26.95 15.55
CA CYS A 61 10.72 25.48 15.64
C CYS A 61 11.78 24.99 16.65
N HIS A 62 12.83 25.79 16.90
CA HIS A 62 13.90 25.47 17.86
C HIS A 62 13.67 26.09 19.25
N HIS A 63 12.49 26.67 19.49
CA HIS A 63 12.17 27.29 20.77
C HIS A 63 12.12 26.23 21.89
N ASP A 64 12.73 26.53 23.05
CA ASP A 64 12.88 25.59 24.18
C ASP A 64 11.60 25.40 25.00
N LYS A 65 10.61 26.27 24.79
CA LYS A 65 9.33 26.29 25.50
C LYS A 65 8.17 26.07 24.55
N THR A 66 7.20 25.28 25.00
CA THR A 66 5.90 25.04 24.35
C THR A 66 4.78 25.45 25.29
N VAL A 67 3.53 25.55 24.80
CA VAL A 67 2.37 25.87 25.64
C VAL A 67 2.23 24.82 26.76
N SER A 68 2.35 23.54 26.40
CA SER A 68 2.32 22.42 27.34
C SER A 68 3.43 22.49 28.40
N SER A 69 4.67 22.85 28.04
CA SER A 69 5.77 22.96 29.01
C SER A 69 5.63 24.14 29.97
N GLU A 70 5.13 25.28 29.49
CA GLU A 70 4.91 26.46 30.33
C GLU A 70 3.68 26.31 31.22
N LEU A 71 2.62 25.67 30.74
CA LEU A 71 1.48 25.30 31.60
C LEU A 71 1.86 24.26 32.66
N ALA A 72 2.82 23.38 32.40
CA ALA A 72 3.36 22.49 33.41
C ALA A 72 4.09 23.23 34.53
N ARG A 73 4.69 24.40 34.24
CA ARG A 73 5.37 25.27 35.22
C ARG A 73 4.37 26.12 36.00
N ASP A 74 3.42 26.72 35.31
CA ASP A 74 2.36 27.53 35.92
C ASP A 74 1.00 27.22 35.26
N PRO A 75 0.23 26.29 35.84
CA PRO A 75 -1.07 25.89 35.32
C PRO A 75 -2.19 26.94 35.45
N SER A 76 -1.94 28.07 36.13
CA SER A 76 -2.94 29.13 36.32
C SER A 76 -3.12 30.02 35.08
N GLN A 77 -2.25 29.86 34.08
CA GLN A 77 -2.28 30.62 32.84
C GLN A 77 -3.32 30.09 31.86
N SER A 78 -3.78 30.97 30.95
CA SER A 78 -4.61 30.58 29.81
C SER A 78 -3.71 30.06 28.68
N PRO A 79 -3.98 28.86 28.11
CA PRO A 79 -3.21 28.32 26.99
C PRO A 79 -3.13 29.27 25.78
N GLU A 80 -4.25 29.91 25.42
CA GLU A 80 -4.32 30.86 24.30
C GLU A 80 -3.43 32.10 24.55
N LYS A 81 -3.56 32.72 25.73
CA LYS A 81 -2.72 33.88 26.10
C LYS A 81 -1.24 33.52 26.15
N LEU A 82 -0.93 32.32 26.66
CA LEU A 82 0.43 31.82 26.75
C LEU A 82 1.04 31.59 25.37
N PHE A 83 0.27 31.05 24.43
CA PHE A 83 0.69 30.93 23.04
C PHE A 83 1.07 32.30 22.45
N HIS A 84 0.21 33.31 22.61
CA HIS A 84 0.49 34.66 22.13
C HIS A 84 1.74 35.27 22.76
N LYS A 85 1.92 35.08 24.08
CA LYS A 85 3.12 35.53 24.80
C LYS A 85 4.40 34.88 24.27
N LEU A 86 4.34 33.58 23.95
CA LEU A 86 5.50 32.83 23.45
C LEU A 86 5.87 33.22 22.02
N TYR A 87 4.88 33.36 21.14
CA TYR A 87 5.12 33.37 19.69
C TYR A 87 4.64 34.62 18.93
N HIS A 88 3.83 35.49 19.54
CA HIS A 88 3.37 36.75 18.92
C HIS A 88 4.01 38.02 19.52
N GLU A 89 4.32 38.04 20.83
CA GLU A 89 4.84 39.24 21.51
C GLU A 89 6.37 39.43 21.40
N ASN A 90 7.10 38.41 20.95
CA ASN A 90 8.52 38.55 20.65
C ASN A 90 8.72 39.33 19.34
N LYS A 91 8.79 40.66 19.45
CA LYS A 91 9.60 41.48 18.54
C LYS A 91 11.05 41.00 18.65
N LEU A 92 11.38 39.90 17.97
CA LEU A 92 12.76 39.65 17.55
C LEU A 92 13.17 40.91 16.80
N LYS A 93 14.02 41.74 17.44
CA LYS A 93 14.50 42.99 16.86
C LYS A 93 15.10 42.65 15.51
N GLU A 94 14.41 43.02 14.44
CA GLU A 94 14.92 43.02 13.08
C GLU A 94 16.17 43.89 13.05
N LYS A 95 17.35 43.28 13.21
CA LYS A 95 18.52 43.77 12.49
C LYS A 95 18.37 43.24 11.08
N LEU A 96 17.81 44.09 10.22
CA LEU A 96 17.84 43.97 8.76
C LEU A 96 19.28 43.65 8.35
N VAL A 97 19.55 42.37 8.11
CA VAL A 97 20.54 41.96 7.12
C VAL A 97 19.69 41.65 5.90
N GLU A 98 19.66 42.60 4.96
CA GLU A 98 19.26 42.32 3.59
C GLU A 98 20.24 41.31 3.01
N THR A 99 19.98 40.03 3.26
CA THR A 99 20.73 38.96 2.61
C THR A 99 20.18 38.86 1.19
N LYS A 100 20.96 39.33 0.22
CA LYS A 100 20.75 39.12 -1.20
C LYS A 100 20.28 37.69 -1.44
N GLN A 101 19.22 37.53 -2.25
CA GLN A 101 18.80 36.25 -2.82
C GLN A 101 20.01 35.57 -3.49
N SER A 102 20.65 34.69 -2.74
CA SER A 102 21.61 33.70 -3.22
C SER A 102 20.79 32.49 -3.62
N THR A 103 21.03 31.97 -4.83
CA THR A 103 20.44 30.72 -5.31
C THR A 103 20.79 29.58 -4.35
N THR A 104 19.89 29.27 -3.42
CA THR A 104 20.03 28.18 -2.46
C THR A 104 19.73 26.85 -3.14
N ASP A 105 20.63 25.88 -2.97
CA ASP A 105 20.45 24.52 -3.48
C ASP A 105 19.24 23.84 -2.82
N SER A 106 18.50 23.05 -3.59
CA SER A 106 17.33 22.28 -3.14
C SER A 106 17.62 21.35 -1.94
N GLN A 107 18.86 20.92 -1.77
CA GLN A 107 19.30 20.12 -0.62
C GLN A 107 19.33 20.93 0.69
N ASP A 108 19.67 22.23 0.62
CA ASP A 108 19.76 23.12 1.78
C ASP A 108 18.36 23.40 2.38
N VAL A 109 17.35 23.51 1.51
CA VAL A 109 15.94 23.76 1.89
C VAL A 109 15.33 22.59 2.67
N LEU A 110 15.56 21.35 2.21
CA LEU A 110 15.02 20.16 2.87
C LEU A 110 15.76 19.85 4.17
N GLN A 111 17.06 20.14 4.24
CA GLN A 111 17.83 20.02 5.46
C GLN A 111 17.29 20.97 6.55
N ARG A 112 17.00 22.22 6.18
CA ARG A 112 16.37 23.18 7.10
C ARG A 112 15.01 22.73 7.60
N ALA A 113 14.17 22.16 6.72
CA ALA A 113 12.88 21.59 7.14
C ALA A 113 13.04 20.36 8.03
N TYR A 114 14.04 19.51 7.76
CA TYR A 114 14.36 18.36 8.60
C TYR A 114 14.77 18.79 10.02
N GLU A 115 15.56 19.84 10.16
CA GLU A 115 15.99 20.37 11.46
C GLU A 115 14.85 20.94 12.30
N CYS A 116 13.76 21.39 11.68
CA CYS A 116 12.60 21.93 12.38
C CYS A 116 11.73 20.89 13.11
N GLY A 117 11.97 19.58 12.94
CA GLY A 117 11.19 18.51 13.57
C GLY A 117 12.01 17.56 14.44
N ASN A 118 11.33 16.88 15.37
CA ASN A 118 11.95 15.91 16.28
C ASN A 118 11.64 14.47 15.86
N TRP A 119 12.48 13.90 14.99
CA TRP A 119 12.23 12.59 14.38
C TRP A 119 12.72 11.39 15.18
N GLY A 120 13.43 11.61 16.30
CA GLY A 120 14.04 10.53 17.07
C GLY A 120 14.98 9.66 16.22
N THR A 121 14.68 8.36 16.12
CA THR A 121 15.43 7.43 15.24
C THR A 121 14.83 7.30 13.83
N ALA A 122 13.66 7.91 13.60
CA ALA A 122 12.99 7.88 12.31
C ALA A 122 13.64 8.86 11.32
N LYS A 123 13.53 8.55 10.02
CA LYS A 123 14.06 9.39 8.95
C LYS A 123 12.94 9.76 7.97
N PRO A 124 12.57 11.05 7.86
CA PRO A 124 11.64 11.54 6.86
C PRO A 124 12.15 11.33 5.43
N SER A 125 11.26 10.98 4.52
CA SER A 125 11.50 10.98 3.09
C SER A 125 11.51 12.41 2.53
N ASN A 126 12.14 12.58 1.36
CA ASN A 126 12.14 13.87 0.67
C ASN A 126 10.72 14.34 0.31
N LEU A 127 9.78 13.42 0.02
CA LEU A 127 8.39 13.78 -0.26
C LEU A 127 7.73 14.37 0.98
N PHE A 128 7.88 13.70 2.14
CA PHE A 128 7.37 14.21 3.41
C PHE A 128 8.00 15.57 3.75
N LEU A 129 9.32 15.71 3.63
CA LEU A 129 10.02 16.97 3.96
C LEU A 129 9.58 18.14 3.10
N LYS A 130 9.25 17.92 1.81
CA LYS A 130 8.70 18.98 0.95
C LYS A 130 7.32 19.45 1.43
N ILE A 131 6.47 18.50 1.79
CA ILE A 131 5.12 18.80 2.30
C ILE A 131 5.21 19.50 3.66
N TYR A 132 6.08 19.01 4.54
CA TYR A 132 6.33 19.58 5.86
C TYR A 132 6.95 20.98 5.77
N HIS A 133 7.90 21.20 4.85
CA HIS A 133 8.49 22.50 4.55
C HIS A 133 7.40 23.53 4.23
N ASP A 134 6.52 23.22 3.27
CA ASP A 134 5.48 24.16 2.84
C ASP A 134 4.48 24.45 3.96
N ALA A 135 4.19 23.46 4.80
CA ALA A 135 3.36 23.66 5.99
C ALA A 135 4.04 24.61 7.00
N LEU A 136 5.35 24.46 7.24
CA LEU A 136 6.13 25.33 8.14
C LEU A 136 6.20 26.78 7.64
N CYS A 137 6.33 26.99 6.33
CA CYS A 137 6.44 28.33 5.75
C CYS A 137 5.25 29.25 6.12
N THR A 138 4.08 28.66 6.39
CA THR A 138 2.89 29.42 6.77
C THR A 138 2.97 30.05 8.16
N LEU A 139 3.87 29.56 9.02
CA LEU A 139 4.03 30.07 10.39
C LEU A 139 4.71 31.45 10.45
N ASP A 140 5.26 31.95 9.32
CA ASP A 140 5.99 33.23 9.29
C ASP A 140 5.11 34.41 9.71
N LYS A 141 3.89 34.47 9.17
CA LYS A 141 2.91 35.52 9.49
C LYS A 141 2.08 35.18 10.71
N ASN A 142 1.68 33.92 10.82
CA ASN A 142 0.81 33.49 11.89
C ASN A 142 1.28 32.16 12.50
N PRO A 143 2.07 32.20 13.58
CA PRO A 143 2.51 31.01 14.28
C PRO A 143 1.36 30.16 14.82
N LEU A 144 0.19 30.76 15.13
CA LEU A 144 -0.99 30.05 15.63
C LEU A 144 -1.72 29.25 14.54
N GLY A 145 -1.39 29.46 13.26
CA GLY A 145 -2.07 28.83 12.13
C GLY A 145 -2.15 27.30 12.22
N GLY A 146 -1.16 26.66 12.85
CA GLY A 146 -1.12 25.20 13.07
C GLY A 146 -1.75 24.71 14.37
N VAL A 147 -2.29 25.60 15.21
CA VAL A 147 -2.93 25.28 16.51
C VAL A 147 -2.08 24.30 17.33
N VAL A 148 -0.77 24.47 17.30
CA VAL A 148 0.24 23.66 17.98
C VAL A 148 1.47 24.55 18.17
N SER A 149 2.19 24.38 19.28
CA SER A 149 3.51 25.00 19.43
C SER A 149 4.43 24.58 18.28
N PRO A 150 5.10 25.51 17.57
CA PRO A 150 5.95 25.17 16.42
C PRO A 150 6.99 24.05 16.66
N PRO A 151 7.66 23.96 17.83
CA PRO A 151 8.59 22.85 18.14
C PRO A 151 7.95 21.46 18.19
N LEU A 152 6.63 21.38 18.37
CA LEU A 152 5.88 20.13 18.43
C LEU A 152 5.19 19.79 17.11
N MET A 153 5.34 20.61 16.06
CA MET A 153 4.63 20.37 14.81
C MET A 153 5.11 19.10 14.09
N GLY A 154 6.42 18.83 14.08
CA GLY A 154 7.04 17.64 13.49
C GLY A 154 7.61 16.70 14.56
N SER A 155 7.17 15.43 14.56
CA SER A 155 7.55 14.42 15.55
C SER A 155 7.55 13.00 14.93
N HIS A 156 7.47 11.97 15.76
CA HIS A 156 7.43 10.57 15.34
C HIS A 156 6.54 9.75 16.27
N GLY A 157 6.03 8.63 15.77
CA GLY A 157 5.13 7.76 16.52
C GLY A 157 4.77 6.48 15.78
N VAL A 158 3.80 5.74 16.30
CA VAL A 158 3.30 4.49 15.74
C VAL A 158 1.78 4.51 15.60
N VAL A 159 1.25 3.67 14.70
CA VAL A 159 -0.20 3.46 14.52
C VAL A 159 -0.51 1.97 14.77
N PRO A 160 -0.91 1.56 16.00
CA PRO A 160 -1.22 0.16 16.29
C PRO A 160 -2.59 -0.30 15.78
N LEU A 161 -3.56 0.61 15.64
CA LEU A 161 -4.93 0.29 15.22
C LEU A 161 -5.47 1.34 14.24
N THR A 162 -6.11 0.85 13.18
CA THR A 162 -6.96 1.67 12.29
C THR A 162 -8.36 1.09 12.22
N ILE A 163 -9.37 1.94 12.32
CA ILE A 163 -10.77 1.58 12.25
C ILE A 163 -11.37 2.24 11.01
N VAL A 164 -12.04 1.45 10.17
CA VAL A 164 -12.88 1.93 9.05
C VAL A 164 -14.24 1.27 9.18
N ALA A 165 -15.19 1.94 9.82
CA ALA A 165 -16.42 1.30 10.27
C ALA A 165 -17.54 2.32 10.47
N PRO A 166 -18.80 1.86 10.66
CA PRO A 166 -19.87 2.72 11.13
C PRO A 166 -19.55 3.39 12.47
N LEU A 167 -20.14 4.55 12.71
CA LEU A 167 -19.84 5.37 13.88
C LEU A 167 -19.92 4.65 15.25
N PRO A 168 -20.89 3.76 15.54
CA PRO A 168 -20.92 3.02 16.80
C PRO A 168 -19.63 2.24 17.08
N ASP A 169 -18.99 1.70 16.06
CA ASP A 169 -17.72 0.98 16.20
C ASP A 169 -16.57 1.91 16.59
N LEU A 170 -16.54 3.14 16.07
CA LEU A 170 -15.57 4.15 16.52
C LEU A 170 -15.84 4.53 18.00
N CYS A 171 -17.11 4.68 18.38
CA CYS A 171 -17.48 4.97 19.77
C CYS A 171 -17.19 3.83 20.74
N ARG A 172 -17.18 2.56 20.29
CA ARG A 172 -16.72 1.41 21.10
C ARG A 172 -15.23 1.54 21.43
N HIS A 173 -14.40 1.97 20.46
CA HIS A 173 -12.98 2.23 20.74
C HIS A 173 -12.74 3.41 21.65
N VAL A 174 -13.48 4.49 21.44
CA VAL A 174 -13.48 5.62 22.38
C VAL A 174 -13.86 5.15 23.78
N ALA A 175 -14.90 4.32 23.92
CA ALA A 175 -15.36 3.79 25.19
C ALA A 175 -14.30 2.90 25.88
N ASN A 176 -13.65 1.99 25.15
CA ASN A 176 -12.56 1.15 25.67
C ASN A 176 -11.36 1.99 26.12
N CYS A 177 -10.95 3.00 25.34
CA CYS A 177 -9.87 3.90 25.72
C CYS A 177 -10.22 4.75 26.95
N ILE A 178 -11.45 5.24 27.08
CA ILE A 178 -11.92 5.95 28.27
C ILE A 178 -11.92 5.02 29.49
N ALA A 179 -12.46 3.80 29.37
CA ALA A 179 -12.51 2.86 30.49
C ALA A 179 -11.12 2.37 30.96
N ARG A 180 -10.10 2.43 30.09
CA ARG A 180 -8.70 2.12 30.42
C ARG A 180 -7.93 3.29 31.02
N ALA A 181 -8.43 4.52 30.89
CA ALA A 181 -7.72 5.70 31.38
C ALA A 181 -7.48 5.66 32.91
N GLU A 182 -6.35 6.22 33.33
CA GLU A 182 -5.93 6.22 34.72
C GLU A 182 -5.87 7.60 35.37
N LYS A 183 -5.58 8.66 34.59
CA LYS A 183 -5.26 10.01 35.11
C LYS A 183 -6.09 11.08 34.43
N GLU A 184 -6.22 11.04 33.11
CA GLU A 184 -6.93 12.06 32.34
C GLU A 184 -7.45 11.63 30.98
N VAL A 185 -8.52 12.28 30.55
CA VAL A 185 -9.08 12.18 29.19
C VAL A 185 -9.42 13.58 28.69
N PHE A 186 -8.92 13.94 27.51
CA PHE A 186 -9.38 15.11 26.77
C PHE A 186 -10.09 14.66 25.50
N LEU A 187 -11.37 14.98 25.35
CA LEU A 187 -12.20 14.62 24.20
C LEU A 187 -12.68 15.88 23.48
N GLY A 188 -12.21 16.10 22.25
CA GLY A 188 -12.70 17.13 21.35
C GLY A 188 -13.58 16.53 20.25
N THR A 189 -14.76 17.09 20.01
CA THR A 189 -15.61 16.70 18.89
C THR A 189 -16.41 17.88 18.35
N ASN A 190 -16.52 18.05 17.04
CA ASN A 190 -17.30 19.15 16.48
C ASN A 190 -18.75 19.12 16.94
N TYR A 191 -19.40 17.96 16.95
CA TYR A 191 -20.81 17.89 17.27
C TYR A 191 -21.12 16.75 18.25
N TRP A 192 -21.89 17.10 19.29
CA TRP A 192 -22.39 16.15 20.29
C TRP A 192 -23.91 16.24 20.39
N ILE A 193 -24.57 15.08 20.28
CA ILE A 193 -25.99 14.93 20.60
C ILE A 193 -26.26 13.58 21.26
N TYR A 194 -27.18 13.58 22.22
CA TYR A 194 -27.67 12.37 22.86
C TYR A 194 -28.25 11.39 21.83
N SER A 195 -27.71 10.18 21.83
CA SER A 195 -27.89 9.12 20.84
C SER A 195 -27.32 7.79 21.41
N ASP A 196 -27.50 6.67 20.70
CA ASP A 196 -26.90 5.39 21.11
C ASP A 196 -25.37 5.48 21.14
N ALA A 197 -24.75 6.09 20.12
CA ALA A 197 -23.31 6.32 20.06
C ALA A 197 -22.79 7.18 21.22
N SER A 198 -23.47 8.29 21.55
CA SER A 198 -23.10 9.08 22.73
C SER A 198 -23.29 8.31 24.04
N THR A 199 -24.22 7.35 24.07
CA THR A 199 -24.49 6.52 25.25
C THR A 199 -23.33 5.57 25.52
N LEU A 200 -22.69 5.01 24.48
CA LEU A 200 -21.45 4.23 24.63
C LEU A 200 -20.36 5.06 25.35
N VAL A 201 -20.15 6.31 24.92
CA VAL A 201 -19.16 7.20 25.51
C VAL A 201 -19.53 7.60 26.95
N THR A 202 -20.80 7.94 27.22
CA THR A 202 -21.22 8.30 28.58
C THR A 202 -21.24 7.13 29.56
N ASN A 203 -21.52 5.91 29.09
CA ASN A 203 -21.36 4.69 29.87
C ASN A 203 -19.89 4.44 30.21
N ALA A 204 -18.97 4.70 29.28
CA ALA A 204 -17.54 4.61 29.55
C ALA A 204 -17.07 5.59 30.62
N PHE A 205 -17.64 6.81 30.69
CA PHE A 205 -17.35 7.72 31.81
C PHE A 205 -17.83 7.17 33.15
N ARG A 206 -19.01 6.53 33.21
CA ARG A 206 -19.49 5.86 34.42
C ARG A 206 -18.56 4.71 34.83
N GLU A 207 -18.13 3.91 33.87
CA GLU A 207 -17.19 2.82 34.10
C GLU A 207 -15.81 3.32 34.57
N LEU A 208 -15.27 4.35 33.92
CA LEU A 208 -14.03 5.00 34.34
C LEU A 208 -14.15 5.54 35.77
N SER A 209 -15.27 6.18 36.11
CA SER A 209 -15.53 6.63 37.48
C SER A 209 -15.55 5.48 38.48
N ARG A 210 -16.19 4.36 38.14
CA ARG A 210 -16.25 3.17 38.99
C ARG A 210 -14.83 2.63 39.24
N ARG A 211 -14.06 2.39 38.18
CA ARG A 211 -12.67 1.89 38.26
C ARG A 211 -11.74 2.86 39.01
N ALA A 212 -11.90 4.17 38.79
CA ALA A 212 -11.13 5.18 39.51
C ALA A 212 -11.40 5.12 41.02
N GLY A 213 -12.67 4.91 41.41
CA GLY A 213 -13.08 4.71 42.80
C GLY A 213 -12.48 3.45 43.42
N GLU A 214 -12.46 2.33 42.70
CA GLU A 214 -11.82 1.09 43.14
C GLU A 214 -10.31 1.26 43.36
N ARG A 215 -9.66 2.10 42.54
CA ARG A 215 -8.25 2.49 42.71
C ARG A 215 -8.02 3.53 43.81
N GLY A 216 -9.07 4.10 44.42
CA GLY A 216 -8.96 5.22 45.35
C GLY A 216 -8.41 6.51 44.71
N SER A 217 -8.67 6.71 43.42
CA SER A 217 -8.14 7.81 42.59
C SER A 217 -9.24 8.66 41.97
N LYS A 218 -8.91 9.86 41.51
CA LYS A 218 -9.77 10.68 40.64
C LYS A 218 -9.13 10.86 39.28
N VAL A 219 -9.97 10.94 38.25
CA VAL A 219 -9.56 11.13 36.84
C VAL A 219 -10.13 12.45 36.32
N VAL A 220 -9.29 13.24 35.64
CA VAL A 220 -9.70 14.54 35.09
C VAL A 220 -10.21 14.36 33.66
N VAL A 221 -11.43 14.81 33.37
CA VAL A 221 -12.04 14.68 32.05
C VAL A 221 -12.39 16.05 31.48
N LYS A 222 -11.91 16.34 30.27
CA LYS A 222 -12.24 17.54 29.50
C LYS A 222 -13.04 17.16 28.27
N VAL A 223 -14.16 17.84 28.05
CA VAL A 223 -14.97 17.68 26.83
C VAL A 223 -15.11 19.03 26.14
N LEU A 224 -14.72 19.09 24.87
CA LEU A 224 -14.82 20.27 24.02
C LEU A 224 -15.73 19.94 22.82
N TYR A 225 -16.78 20.75 22.60
CA TYR A 225 -17.64 20.60 21.43
C TYR A 225 -18.06 21.91 20.79
N ASP A 226 -18.61 21.88 19.57
CA ASP A 226 -19.18 23.06 18.90
C ASP A 226 -20.71 23.02 18.90
N ARG A 227 -21.31 24.07 19.45
CA ARG A 227 -22.71 24.41 19.24
C ARG A 227 -22.90 25.92 19.26
N GLY A 228 -23.06 26.51 18.09
CA GLY A 228 -23.33 27.94 17.93
C GLY A 228 -24.40 28.50 18.89
N SER A 229 -24.04 29.58 19.57
CA SER A 229 -24.81 30.34 20.54
C SER A 229 -24.62 31.84 20.27
N PRO A 230 -25.65 32.69 20.39
CA PRO A 230 -25.49 34.14 20.26
C PRO A 230 -24.45 34.75 21.23
N GLN A 231 -24.22 34.10 22.38
CA GLN A 231 -23.22 34.53 23.36
C GLN A 231 -21.79 34.46 22.82
N GLN A 232 -21.53 33.61 21.81
CA GLN A 232 -20.22 33.44 21.19
C GLN A 232 -19.83 34.60 20.25
N LEU A 233 -20.68 35.62 20.12
CA LEU A 233 -20.23 36.88 19.54
C LEU A 233 -19.18 37.57 20.44
N TRP A 234 -19.26 37.37 21.76
CA TRP A 234 -18.37 38.02 22.75
C TRP A 234 -17.35 37.08 23.39
N ASP A 235 -17.67 35.79 23.53
CA ASP A 235 -16.77 34.77 24.09
C ASP A 235 -16.92 33.46 23.31
N ASN A 236 -15.91 33.12 22.51
CA ASN A 236 -15.97 31.94 21.65
C ASN A 236 -16.01 30.62 22.44
N HIS A 237 -15.47 30.58 23.66
CA HIS A 237 -15.29 29.37 24.47
C HIS A 237 -16.20 29.36 25.69
N LEU A 238 -17.48 29.01 25.53
CA LEU A 238 -18.42 29.03 26.64
C LEU A 238 -18.24 27.83 27.58
N SER A 239 -18.00 28.08 28.86
CA SER A 239 -18.03 27.02 29.88
C SER A 239 -19.46 26.53 30.09
N VAL A 240 -19.68 25.22 30.07
CA VAL A 240 -21.00 24.60 30.18
C VAL A 240 -21.11 23.96 31.57
N GLY A 241 -22.00 24.48 32.40
CA GLY A 241 -22.23 23.95 33.75
C GLY A 241 -23.07 22.67 33.76
N GLU A 242 -23.06 21.94 34.88
CA GLU A 242 -23.76 20.66 35.05
C GLU A 242 -25.24 20.72 34.71
N LYS A 243 -25.94 21.75 35.19
CA LYS A 243 -27.37 21.94 34.88
C LYS A 243 -27.68 21.98 33.38
N GLN A 244 -26.71 22.36 32.56
CA GLN A 244 -26.86 22.45 31.11
C GLN A 244 -26.37 21.19 30.39
N TYR A 245 -25.19 20.66 30.74
CA TYR A 245 -24.67 19.47 30.05
C TYR A 245 -25.39 18.18 30.46
N ALA A 246 -25.89 18.10 31.70
CA ALA A 246 -26.57 16.93 32.25
C ALA A 246 -28.10 17.05 32.25
N ASP A 247 -28.65 18.09 31.61
CA ASP A 247 -30.11 18.25 31.47
C ASP A 247 -30.69 16.99 30.78
N PRO A 248 -31.59 16.22 31.44
CA PRO A 248 -32.17 15.02 30.85
C PRO A 248 -33.05 15.32 29.63
N ASN A 249 -33.52 16.56 29.47
CA ASN A 249 -34.22 17.02 28.27
C ASN A 249 -33.30 17.76 27.29
N GLY A 250 -32.05 18.01 27.71
CA GLY A 250 -31.03 18.65 26.92
C GLY A 250 -30.57 17.80 25.75
N LYS A 251 -29.85 18.43 24.82
CA LYS A 251 -29.31 17.75 23.64
C LYS A 251 -27.98 17.04 23.91
N VAL A 252 -27.25 17.37 24.97
CA VAL A 252 -25.90 16.84 25.24
C VAL A 252 -25.94 15.61 26.15
N ARG A 253 -26.62 15.71 27.31
CA ARG A 253 -26.87 14.62 28.27
C ARG A 253 -25.61 13.86 28.73
N LEU A 254 -24.55 14.59 29.04
CA LEU A 254 -23.39 14.03 29.75
C LEU A 254 -23.80 13.61 31.18
N PRO A 255 -23.14 12.62 31.82
CA PRO A 255 -23.52 12.17 33.15
C PRO A 255 -23.42 13.31 34.19
N PRO A 256 -24.40 13.46 35.10
CA PRO A 256 -24.29 14.38 36.23
C PRO A 256 -23.21 13.91 37.21
N ALA A 257 -22.67 14.83 38.01
CA ALA A 257 -21.54 14.55 38.91
C ALA A 257 -21.83 13.40 39.90
N ARG A 258 -23.10 13.26 40.32
CA ARG A 258 -23.56 12.16 41.20
C ARG A 258 -23.39 10.75 40.61
N GLU A 259 -23.38 10.61 39.28
CA GLU A 259 -23.20 9.32 38.60
C GLU A 259 -21.73 9.00 38.31
N ILE A 260 -20.87 10.01 38.39
CA ILE A 260 -19.42 9.93 38.11
C ILE A 260 -18.60 10.58 39.24
N PRO A 261 -18.78 10.17 40.52
CA PRO A 261 -18.22 10.88 41.68
C PRO A 261 -16.68 10.91 41.72
N ASN A 262 -16.01 10.05 40.96
CA ASN A 262 -14.56 9.95 40.88
C ASN A 262 -13.98 10.63 39.64
N LEU A 263 -14.79 11.34 38.86
CA LEU A 263 -14.33 12.16 37.72
C LEU A 263 -14.45 13.65 38.03
N ASP A 264 -13.47 14.42 37.58
CA ASP A 264 -13.58 15.88 37.46
C ASP A 264 -13.90 16.23 36.00
N LEU A 265 -15.19 16.35 35.69
CA LEU A 265 -15.68 16.63 34.33
C LEU A 265 -15.83 18.14 34.09
N GLN A 266 -15.13 18.66 33.09
CA GLN A 266 -15.29 20.03 32.61
C GLN A 266 -15.65 20.05 31.13
N VAL A 267 -16.59 20.93 30.78
CA VAL A 267 -17.21 20.97 29.45
C VAL A 267 -17.14 22.39 28.89
N VAL A 268 -16.64 22.53 27.67
CA VAL A 268 -16.58 23.80 26.94
C VAL A 268 -17.28 23.66 25.59
N ASN A 269 -18.06 24.67 25.24
CA ASN A 269 -18.66 24.86 23.93
C ASN A 269 -17.90 25.94 23.15
N TYR A 270 -17.19 25.54 22.10
CA TYR A 270 -16.35 26.41 21.29
C TYR A 270 -16.90 26.59 19.88
N HIS A 271 -17.13 27.84 19.48
CA HIS A 271 -17.54 28.24 18.14
C HIS A 271 -17.01 29.65 17.83
N ARG A 272 -16.66 29.94 16.57
CA ARG A 272 -16.15 31.25 16.14
C ARG A 272 -17.05 31.87 15.07
N PRO A 273 -18.10 32.62 15.44
CA PRO A 273 -18.99 33.26 14.47
C PRO A 273 -18.23 34.08 13.40
N ILE A 274 -18.70 34.17 12.16
CA ILE A 274 -20.00 33.67 11.65
C ILE A 274 -19.86 32.30 10.97
N PHE A 275 -18.78 32.08 10.22
CA PHE A 275 -18.52 30.80 9.53
C PHE A 275 -17.48 29.91 10.22
N GLY A 276 -16.75 30.43 11.20
CA GLY A 276 -15.71 29.68 11.90
C GLY A 276 -16.31 28.63 12.83
N THR A 277 -15.91 27.38 12.65
CA THR A 277 -16.38 26.26 13.46
C THR A 277 -15.23 25.52 14.10
N PHE A 278 -15.40 25.02 15.31
CA PHE A 278 -14.48 24.04 15.88
C PHE A 278 -14.79 22.69 15.24
N HIS A 279 -14.16 22.40 14.10
CA HIS A 279 -14.41 21.18 13.34
C HIS A 279 -13.40 20.06 13.65
N ALA A 280 -12.75 20.08 14.81
CA ALA A 280 -11.83 19.01 15.20
C ALA A 280 -12.54 17.83 15.88
N LYS A 281 -12.02 16.61 15.67
CA LYS A 281 -12.43 15.40 16.40
C LYS A 281 -11.22 14.57 16.75
N PHE A 282 -10.85 14.57 18.02
CA PHE A 282 -9.72 13.82 18.54
C PHE A 282 -9.89 13.54 20.03
N MET A 283 -9.14 12.59 20.56
CA MET A 283 -9.09 12.31 21.99
C MET A 283 -7.63 12.10 22.42
N VAL A 284 -7.24 12.64 23.58
CA VAL A 284 -5.95 12.35 24.20
C VAL A 284 -6.20 11.67 25.54
N ILE A 285 -5.53 10.55 25.78
CA ILE A 285 -5.72 9.69 26.96
C ILE A 285 -4.38 9.57 27.67
N ASP A 286 -4.37 9.99 28.94
CA ASP A 286 -3.21 9.96 29.84
C ASP A 286 -1.92 10.56 29.24
N ARG A 287 -2.04 11.39 28.19
CA ARG A 287 -0.91 11.85 27.37
C ARG A 287 -0.01 10.70 26.89
N ARG A 288 -0.59 9.53 26.59
CA ARG A 288 0.10 8.34 26.03
C ARG A 288 -0.50 7.88 24.71
N VAL A 289 -1.78 8.11 24.53
CA VAL A 289 -2.53 7.75 23.33
C VAL A 289 -3.23 8.98 22.78
N ALA A 290 -3.22 9.14 21.46
CA ALA A 290 -4.08 10.05 20.74
C ALA A 290 -4.96 9.27 19.76
N LEU A 291 -6.26 9.58 19.73
CA LEU A 291 -7.17 9.10 18.70
C LEU A 291 -7.51 10.27 17.78
N LEU A 292 -7.39 10.07 16.46
CA LEU A 292 -7.82 11.03 15.45
C LEU A 292 -8.90 10.39 14.58
N GLN A 293 -10.09 10.98 14.55
CA GLN A 293 -11.29 10.36 13.98
C GLN A 293 -12.02 11.29 13.02
N SER A 294 -12.70 10.76 12.00
CA SER A 294 -13.55 11.57 11.12
C SER A 294 -14.96 11.83 11.69
N SER A 295 -15.35 11.09 12.74
CA SER A 295 -16.71 11.04 13.28
C SER A 295 -16.99 12.04 14.40
N ASN A 296 -18.21 12.58 14.40
CA ASN A 296 -18.82 13.28 15.55
C ASN A 296 -19.31 12.28 16.62
N VAL A 297 -19.82 12.78 17.75
CA VAL A 297 -20.50 11.93 18.75
C VAL A 297 -22.02 12.05 18.59
N GLN A 298 -22.57 11.25 17.67
CA GLN A 298 -23.99 11.22 17.31
C GLN A 298 -24.34 9.96 16.50
N ASP A 299 -25.60 9.56 16.40
CA ASP A 299 -25.98 8.51 15.45
C ASP A 299 -26.11 9.09 14.04
N ASN A 300 -25.51 8.41 13.05
CA ASN A 300 -25.56 8.77 11.64
C ASN A 300 -25.45 7.53 10.72
N ASP A 301 -25.46 7.77 9.41
CA ASP A 301 -25.40 6.76 8.36
C ASP A 301 -24.00 6.61 7.73
N ASN A 302 -22.98 7.13 8.41
CA ASN A 302 -21.65 7.28 7.84
C ASN A 302 -20.78 6.04 8.08
N LEU A 303 -20.04 5.63 7.06
CA LEU A 303 -18.76 4.96 7.21
C LEU A 303 -17.69 6.01 7.52
N GLU A 304 -16.95 5.78 8.59
CA GLU A 304 -15.99 6.72 9.20
C GLU A 304 -14.62 6.03 9.35
N MET A 305 -13.59 6.83 9.61
CA MET A 305 -12.23 6.35 9.85
C MET A 305 -11.67 6.92 11.15
N MET A 306 -10.96 6.09 11.91
CA MET A 306 -10.20 6.50 13.10
C MET A 306 -8.83 5.85 13.12
N VAL A 307 -7.83 6.60 13.55
CA VAL A 307 -6.48 6.11 13.79
C VAL A 307 -6.14 6.25 15.27
N HIS A 308 -5.59 5.18 15.83
CA HIS A 308 -4.99 5.17 17.15
C HIS A 308 -3.51 5.47 16.99
N VAL A 309 -2.98 6.47 17.68
CA VAL A 309 -1.59 6.92 17.57
C VAL A 309 -0.92 6.95 18.94
N GLU A 310 0.32 6.47 19.00
CA GLU A 310 1.13 6.45 20.21
C GLU A 310 2.55 6.99 19.97
N GLY A 311 3.24 7.33 21.04
CA GLY A 311 4.62 7.84 21.04
C GLY A 311 4.74 9.36 21.10
N PRO A 312 5.93 9.91 20.84
CA PRO A 312 6.22 11.35 21.04
C PRO A 312 5.27 12.31 20.31
N ILE A 313 4.69 11.92 19.17
CA ILE A 313 3.66 12.70 18.46
C ILE A 313 2.42 13.02 19.31
N VAL A 314 2.14 12.25 20.38
CA VAL A 314 1.02 12.52 21.30
C VAL A 314 1.18 13.85 22.02
N ASP A 315 2.42 14.33 22.23
CA ASP A 315 2.66 15.67 22.77
C ASP A 315 2.12 16.78 21.86
N SER A 316 2.15 16.58 20.54
CA SER A 316 1.59 17.50 19.55
C SER A 316 0.06 17.58 19.64
N PHE A 317 -0.60 16.43 19.79
CA PHE A 317 -2.06 16.36 20.01
C PHE A 317 -2.45 16.95 21.37
N TYR A 318 -1.65 16.70 22.41
CA TYR A 318 -1.88 17.26 23.73
C TYR A 318 -1.78 18.79 23.71
N ASP A 319 -0.73 19.35 23.11
CA ASP A 319 -0.57 20.81 22.96
C ASP A 319 -1.71 21.42 22.13
N THR A 320 -2.13 20.73 21.05
CA THR A 320 -3.31 21.11 20.25
C THR A 320 -4.59 21.15 21.10
N ALA A 321 -4.75 20.20 22.02
CA ALA A 321 -5.88 20.14 22.95
C ALA A 321 -5.91 21.35 23.90
N LEU A 322 -4.75 21.69 24.47
CA LEU A 322 -4.60 22.83 25.38
C LEU A 322 -4.90 24.15 24.65
N ILE A 323 -4.33 24.36 23.47
CA ILE A 323 -4.57 25.57 22.66
C ILE A 323 -6.04 25.68 22.25
N SER A 324 -6.65 24.57 21.80
CA SER A 324 -8.07 24.54 21.42
C SER A 324 -9.02 24.80 22.60
N TRP A 325 -8.63 24.40 23.81
CA TRP A 325 -9.38 24.68 25.03
C TRP A 325 -9.42 26.18 25.36
N GLY A 326 -8.31 26.89 25.12
CA GLY A 326 -8.16 28.35 25.19
C GLY A 326 -8.25 28.98 26.59
N LYS A 327 -9.03 28.40 27.49
CA LYS A 327 -9.32 28.94 28.84
C LYS A 327 -8.39 28.39 29.93
N VAL A 328 -8.31 29.13 31.03
CA VAL A 328 -7.66 28.63 32.26
C VAL A 328 -8.39 27.37 32.73
N PHE A 329 -7.63 26.36 33.13
CA PHE A 329 -8.20 25.12 33.67
C PHE A 329 -8.71 25.36 35.09
N GLN A 330 -9.96 24.99 35.37
CA GLN A 330 -10.45 25.00 36.76
C GLN A 330 -9.77 23.90 37.58
N THR A 331 -9.62 22.73 36.96
CA THR A 331 -8.82 21.61 37.48
C THR A 331 -7.81 21.25 36.42
N THR A 332 -6.54 21.25 36.78
CA THR A 332 -5.43 21.04 35.86
C THR A 332 -5.37 19.58 35.41
N LEU A 333 -4.77 19.35 34.24
CA LEU A 333 -4.53 18.01 33.72
C LEU A 333 -3.31 17.39 34.43
N PRO A 334 -3.47 16.24 35.14
CA PRO A 334 -2.40 15.61 35.92
C PRO A 334 -1.12 15.28 35.13
N MET A 335 -1.20 15.06 33.82
CA MET A 335 -0.07 14.68 32.98
C MET A 335 0.66 15.86 32.33
N LEU A 336 0.37 17.10 32.74
CA LEU A 336 1.07 18.31 32.25
C LEU A 336 2.60 18.20 32.35
N SER A 337 3.12 17.66 33.45
CA SER A 337 4.56 17.49 33.68
C SER A 337 5.14 16.16 33.19
N SER A 338 4.35 15.34 32.48
CA SER A 338 4.75 14.01 32.01
C SER A 338 4.59 13.84 30.49
N PRO A 339 5.49 14.43 29.69
CA PRO A 339 5.46 14.31 28.22
C PRO A 339 5.42 12.86 27.72
N ALA A 340 4.76 12.65 26.57
CA ALA A 340 4.78 11.37 25.90
C ALA A 340 6.18 11.00 25.44
N ALA A 341 6.97 12.00 25.01
CA ALA A 341 8.35 11.82 24.56
C ALA A 341 9.31 11.26 25.63
N SER A 342 8.96 11.35 26.92
CA SER A 342 9.76 10.79 28.03
C SER A 342 9.25 9.45 28.55
N ALA A 343 8.25 8.85 27.90
CA ALA A 343 7.66 7.58 28.27
C ALA A 343 7.82 6.50 27.18
N GLY A 344 7.70 5.23 27.57
CA GLY A 344 7.64 4.12 26.63
C GLY A 344 6.36 4.14 25.78
N ILE A 345 6.45 3.64 24.55
CA ILE A 345 5.30 3.49 23.66
C ILE A 345 4.44 2.31 24.18
N PRO A 346 3.15 2.52 24.51
CA PRO A 346 2.32 1.49 25.16
C PRO A 346 2.27 0.16 24.40
N SER A 347 1.98 0.18 23.10
CA SER A 347 1.86 -1.02 22.26
C SER A 347 3.16 -1.80 22.10
N ILE A 348 4.31 -1.13 22.09
CA ILE A 348 5.64 -1.78 22.08
C ILE A 348 5.96 -2.37 23.45
N SER A 349 5.61 -1.64 24.52
CA SER A 349 5.90 -2.03 25.90
C SER A 349 5.06 -3.26 26.31
N ALA A 350 3.82 -3.36 25.83
CA ALA A 350 2.93 -4.50 26.07
C ALA A 350 3.40 -5.81 25.38
N GLN A 351 4.11 -5.72 24.25
CA GLN A 351 4.62 -6.91 23.52
C GLN A 351 5.73 -7.64 24.29
N HIS A 352 6.48 -6.96 25.14
CA HIS A 352 7.46 -7.60 26.02
C HIS A 352 6.83 -8.46 27.12
N SER A 353 5.54 -8.26 27.41
CA SER A 353 4.81 -8.95 28.49
C SER A 353 3.89 -10.08 27.98
N GLN A 354 3.62 -10.18 26.68
CA GLN A 354 2.62 -11.10 26.10
C GLN A 354 3.18 -12.41 25.51
N VAL A 355 4.44 -12.76 25.82
CA VAL A 355 5.07 -14.01 25.33
C VAL A 355 4.42 -15.28 25.93
N GLU A 356 3.52 -15.17 26.92
CA GLU A 356 3.05 -16.32 27.72
C GLU A 356 1.59 -16.79 27.53
N SER A 357 0.74 -16.21 26.68
CA SER A 357 -0.66 -16.70 26.58
C SER A 357 -1.33 -16.50 25.21
N ASN A 358 -1.08 -17.41 24.28
CA ASN A 358 -1.77 -17.49 22.98
C ASN A 358 -2.78 -18.65 22.88
N GLU A 359 -3.19 -19.26 24.00
CA GLU A 359 -4.06 -20.45 23.97
C GLU A 359 -5.59 -20.16 23.91
N ASP A 360 -6.07 -18.94 24.17
CA ASP A 360 -7.51 -18.69 24.43
C ASP A 360 -8.34 -18.00 23.31
N LEU A 361 -7.82 -17.82 22.08
CA LEU A 361 -8.58 -17.20 20.98
C LEU A 361 -9.55 -18.15 20.26
N ARG A 362 -10.35 -18.95 20.99
CA ARG A 362 -11.21 -20.01 20.39
C ARG A 362 -12.73 -19.78 20.46
N SER A 363 -13.24 -18.74 21.13
CA SER A 363 -14.68 -18.45 21.23
C SER A 363 -15.05 -17.03 20.77
N SER A 364 -16.24 -16.86 20.19
CA SER A 364 -16.75 -15.54 19.76
C SER A 364 -17.15 -14.70 20.98
N LEU A 365 -16.66 -13.46 21.03
CA LEU A 365 -16.98 -12.53 22.12
C LEU A 365 -18.34 -11.84 21.90
N PRO A 366 -19.13 -11.56 22.95
CA PRO A 366 -20.41 -10.84 22.83
C PRO A 366 -20.21 -9.39 22.36
N GLU A 367 -21.16 -8.84 21.59
CA GLU A 367 -21.05 -7.46 21.09
C GLU A 367 -21.14 -6.43 22.23
N HIS A 368 -20.25 -5.44 22.24
CA HIS A 368 -20.36 -4.29 23.15
C HIS A 368 -21.55 -3.42 22.71
N THR A 369 -22.61 -3.34 23.52
CA THR A 369 -23.79 -2.51 23.24
C THR A 369 -24.04 -1.51 24.37
N THR A 370 -25.01 -0.59 24.18
CA THR A 370 -25.39 0.39 25.21
C THR A 370 -26.07 -0.24 26.43
N GLN A 371 -26.61 -1.46 26.30
CA GLN A 371 -27.30 -2.20 27.37
C GLN A 371 -26.44 -3.32 27.96
N ASP A 372 -25.51 -3.86 27.18
CA ASP A 372 -24.57 -4.91 27.57
C ASP A 372 -23.13 -4.47 27.21
N PRO A 373 -22.49 -3.63 28.06
CA PRO A 373 -21.18 -3.07 27.77
C PRO A 373 -20.05 -4.05 28.12
N HIS A 374 -19.07 -4.17 27.22
CA HIS A 374 -17.89 -5.03 27.41
C HIS A 374 -16.61 -4.22 27.21
N TYR A 375 -15.89 -3.91 28.30
CA TYR A 375 -14.69 -3.07 28.24
C TYR A 375 -13.43 -3.92 28.24
N ASP A 376 -12.80 -4.06 27.07
CA ASP A 376 -11.63 -4.89 26.83
C ASP A 376 -10.34 -4.27 27.42
N SER A 377 -9.43 -5.12 27.89
CA SER A 377 -8.12 -4.70 28.44
C SER A 377 -7.14 -4.26 27.36
N ASP A 378 -7.23 -4.85 26.16
CA ASP A 378 -6.28 -4.66 25.07
C ASP A 378 -6.99 -4.52 23.71
N ILE A 379 -6.22 -4.07 22.72
CA ILE A 379 -6.71 -3.77 21.37
C ILE A 379 -7.05 -5.07 20.60
N GLN A 380 -6.39 -6.19 20.90
CA GLN A 380 -6.58 -7.45 20.18
C GLN A 380 -7.96 -8.04 20.46
N HIS A 381 -8.36 -8.14 21.73
CA HIS A 381 -9.69 -8.63 22.12
C HIS A 381 -10.80 -7.69 21.62
N GLU A 382 -10.55 -6.38 21.66
CA GLU A 382 -11.46 -5.40 21.12
C GLU A 382 -11.68 -5.58 19.60
N ALA A 383 -10.59 -5.72 18.84
CA ALA A 383 -10.65 -5.95 17.40
C ALA A 383 -11.33 -7.28 17.07
N GLN A 384 -11.07 -8.34 17.85
CA GLN A 384 -11.78 -9.61 17.71
C GLN A 384 -13.28 -9.43 17.94
N ARG A 385 -13.68 -8.78 19.03
CA ARG A 385 -15.10 -8.56 19.38
C ARG A 385 -15.87 -7.88 18.26
N VAL A 386 -15.29 -6.84 17.65
CA VAL A 386 -15.96 -6.10 16.55
C VAL A 386 -15.91 -6.90 15.25
N ASN A 387 -14.74 -7.43 14.87
CA ASN A 387 -14.57 -8.17 13.61
C ASN A 387 -15.31 -9.53 13.62
N ASP A 388 -15.70 -10.06 14.77
CA ASP A 388 -16.52 -11.27 14.83
C ASP A 388 -18.01 -10.98 14.57
N THR A 389 -18.47 -9.73 14.70
CA THR A 389 -19.88 -9.37 14.49
C THR A 389 -20.33 -9.52 13.03
N ILE A 390 -19.40 -9.45 12.09
CA ILE A 390 -19.61 -9.63 10.64
C ILE A 390 -19.59 -11.10 10.21
N ARG A 391 -19.30 -12.04 11.13
CA ARG A 391 -19.42 -13.47 10.82
C ARG A 391 -20.90 -13.83 10.59
N PRO A 392 -21.23 -14.61 9.54
CA PRO A 392 -22.59 -15.04 9.29
C PRO A 392 -23.11 -15.95 10.41
N ARG A 393 -24.34 -15.70 10.85
CA ARG A 393 -25.09 -16.58 11.75
C ARG A 393 -25.64 -17.78 10.97
N ALA A 394 -26.10 -18.82 11.67
CA ALA A 394 -26.72 -19.97 11.03
C ALA A 394 -27.93 -19.53 10.15
N GLY A 395 -27.87 -19.83 8.85
CA GLY A 395 -28.89 -19.43 7.87
C GLY A 395 -28.75 -18.00 7.32
N GLU A 396 -27.72 -17.26 7.73
CA GLU A 396 -27.41 -15.90 7.24
C GLU A 396 -26.33 -15.97 6.14
N SER A 397 -26.51 -15.23 5.04
CA SER A 397 -25.49 -15.07 3.99
C SER A 397 -24.37 -14.12 4.44
N LYS A 398 -23.25 -14.06 3.70
CA LYS A 398 -22.16 -13.11 4.01
C LYS A 398 -22.62 -11.66 3.85
N SER A 399 -23.33 -11.35 2.76
CA SER A 399 -23.90 -10.03 2.53
C SER A 399 -24.94 -9.65 3.58
N GLN A 400 -25.73 -10.61 4.08
CA GLN A 400 -26.68 -10.35 5.16
C GLN A 400 -25.97 -10.01 6.48
N ALA A 401 -24.88 -10.70 6.81
CA ALA A 401 -24.08 -10.40 8.01
C ALA A 401 -23.46 -9.00 7.96
N VAL A 402 -22.92 -8.60 6.80
CA VAL A 402 -22.41 -7.24 6.58
C VAL A 402 -23.54 -6.21 6.63
N THR A 403 -24.69 -6.48 5.99
CA THR A 403 -25.88 -5.61 6.05
C THR A 403 -26.32 -5.41 7.50
N ARG A 404 -26.38 -6.48 8.30
CA ARG A 404 -26.72 -6.42 9.73
C ARG A 404 -25.74 -5.55 10.51
N HIS A 405 -24.44 -5.70 10.27
CA HIS A 405 -23.42 -4.89 10.93
C HIS A 405 -23.51 -3.40 10.55
N LEU A 406 -23.71 -3.10 9.26
CA LEU A 406 -23.89 -1.72 8.77
C LEU A 406 -25.23 -1.09 9.18
N ASN A 407 -26.23 -1.90 9.53
CA ASN A 407 -27.53 -1.44 10.00
C ASN A 407 -27.48 -0.97 11.47
N THR A 408 -26.91 0.22 11.64
CA THR A 408 -26.84 0.93 12.92
C THR A 408 -28.17 1.59 13.29
N THR A 409 -28.17 2.35 14.40
CA THR A 409 -29.35 2.89 15.06
C THR A 409 -30.35 3.60 14.14
N ILE A 410 -29.90 4.38 13.14
CA ILE A 410 -30.80 5.17 12.29
C ILE A 410 -31.22 4.50 10.98
N GLN A 411 -30.61 3.35 10.62
CA GLN A 411 -30.78 2.74 9.29
C GLN A 411 -31.09 1.25 9.35
N ARG A 412 -31.80 0.83 10.42
CA ARG A 412 -32.09 -0.58 10.78
C ARG A 412 -32.73 -1.42 9.66
N ASP A 413 -33.47 -0.78 8.76
CA ASP A 413 -34.24 -1.45 7.70
C ASP A 413 -33.59 -1.34 6.31
N THR A 414 -32.31 -0.98 6.22
CA THR A 414 -31.61 -0.92 4.93
C THR A 414 -31.23 -2.32 4.47
N THR A 415 -31.62 -2.67 3.25
CA THR A 415 -31.27 -3.95 2.63
C THR A 415 -30.04 -3.81 1.75
N GLY A 416 -29.14 -4.78 1.80
CA GLY A 416 -28.04 -4.92 0.85
C GLY A 416 -28.49 -5.58 -0.45
N ASP A 417 -27.91 -5.15 -1.57
CA ASP A 417 -28.07 -5.76 -2.89
C ASP A 417 -26.76 -6.33 -3.48
N ALA A 418 -25.65 -6.21 -2.74
CA ALA A 418 -24.36 -6.80 -3.14
C ALA A 418 -24.36 -8.34 -3.02
N PRO A 419 -23.85 -9.07 -4.02
CA PRO A 419 -23.69 -10.52 -3.95
C PRO A 419 -22.67 -10.92 -2.87
N ASP A 420 -22.79 -12.16 -2.37
CA ASP A 420 -21.88 -12.71 -1.35
C ASP A 420 -20.41 -12.75 -1.83
N SER A 421 -20.17 -12.81 -3.14
CA SER A 421 -18.83 -12.74 -3.74
C SER A 421 -18.12 -11.42 -3.45
N ASP A 422 -18.86 -10.33 -3.30
CA ASP A 422 -18.30 -9.00 -3.01
C ASP A 422 -17.86 -8.88 -1.56
N GLN A 423 -18.21 -9.84 -0.72
CA GLN A 423 -17.79 -9.95 0.67
C GLN A 423 -16.48 -10.74 0.82
N GLU A 424 -15.76 -11.00 -0.27
CA GLU A 424 -14.42 -11.59 -0.28
C GLU A 424 -13.41 -10.63 -0.92
N PRO A 425 -12.40 -10.15 -0.17
CA PRO A 425 -12.13 -10.41 1.24
C PRO A 425 -13.25 -9.87 2.16
N PRO A 426 -13.44 -10.48 3.35
CA PRO A 426 -14.44 -10.04 4.31
C PRO A 426 -14.16 -8.60 4.75
N MET A 427 -15.24 -7.86 5.03
CA MET A 427 -15.15 -6.58 5.73
C MET A 427 -14.27 -6.76 6.97
N ARG A 428 -13.45 -5.77 7.30
CA ARG A 428 -12.60 -5.80 8.50
C ARG A 428 -12.64 -4.44 9.18
N PRO A 429 -13.67 -4.18 10.00
CA PRO A 429 -13.85 -2.90 10.69
C PRO A 429 -12.59 -2.45 11.44
N TYR A 430 -11.95 -3.35 12.19
CA TYR A 430 -10.77 -3.08 13.00
C TYR A 430 -9.54 -3.76 12.40
N MET A 431 -8.57 -2.96 11.98
CA MET A 431 -7.28 -3.43 11.47
C MET A 431 -6.21 -3.18 12.52
N THR A 432 -5.80 -4.24 13.22
CA THR A 432 -4.59 -4.22 14.04
C THR A 432 -3.38 -4.31 13.14
N LEU A 433 -2.51 -3.30 13.21
CA LEU A 433 -1.31 -3.27 12.39
C LEU A 433 -0.23 -4.17 13.00
N PRO A 434 0.61 -4.84 12.18
CA PRO A 434 1.74 -5.57 12.69
C PRO A 434 2.69 -4.61 13.44
N PRO A 435 3.44 -5.11 14.44
CA PRO A 435 4.42 -4.30 15.15
C PRO A 435 5.38 -3.60 14.17
N HIS A 436 5.53 -2.29 14.31
CA HIS A 436 6.39 -1.48 13.45
C HIS A 436 7.19 -0.47 14.28
N LYS A 437 8.31 -0.01 13.71
CA LYS A 437 9.13 1.05 14.32
C LYS A 437 8.41 2.40 14.20
N PRO A 438 8.65 3.34 15.13
CA PRO A 438 8.17 4.70 14.97
C PRO A 438 8.60 5.30 13.63
N PHE A 439 7.71 6.06 13.01
CA PHE A 439 7.95 6.73 11.74
C PHE A 439 7.60 8.23 11.83
N PRO A 440 8.12 9.06 10.90
CA PRO A 440 7.91 10.50 10.93
C PRO A 440 6.44 10.89 10.78
N MET A 441 6.02 11.87 11.57
CA MET A 441 4.66 12.41 11.58
C MET A 441 4.68 13.92 11.82
N ALA A 442 3.71 14.65 11.30
CA ALA A 442 3.51 16.05 11.62
C ALA A 442 2.03 16.39 11.75
N VAL A 443 1.68 17.22 12.72
CA VAL A 443 0.33 17.79 12.80
C VAL A 443 0.23 18.99 11.86
N VAL A 444 -0.67 18.91 10.88
CA VAL A 444 -0.87 19.92 9.83
C VAL A 444 -2.28 20.47 9.93
N ASN A 445 -2.51 21.23 11.00
CA ASN A 445 -3.83 21.73 11.36
C ASN A 445 -4.12 23.08 10.69
N ARG A 446 -5.31 23.60 10.97
CA ARG A 446 -5.68 25.00 10.73
C ARG A 446 -6.50 25.54 11.88
N GLU A 447 -6.39 26.82 12.14
CA GLU A 447 -7.27 27.55 13.05
C GLU A 447 -8.63 27.90 12.40
N PRO A 448 -9.68 28.23 13.18
CA PRO A 448 -10.95 28.64 12.63
C PRO A 448 -10.92 30.11 12.16
N TRP A 449 -11.57 30.42 11.04
CA TRP A 449 -11.69 31.75 10.48
C TRP A 449 -13.16 32.16 10.28
N GLY A 450 -13.58 33.17 11.04
CA GLY A 450 -14.99 33.56 11.14
C GLY A 450 -15.52 34.47 10.04
N ALA A 451 -14.63 35.21 9.35
CA ALA A 451 -15.04 36.19 8.36
C ALA A 451 -15.55 35.50 7.08
N PRO A 452 -16.62 36.00 6.43
CA PRO A 452 -17.26 35.43 5.25
C PRO A 452 -16.48 35.74 3.96
N ASN A 453 -15.18 35.46 3.95
CA ASN A 453 -14.29 35.63 2.82
C ASN A 453 -13.31 34.46 2.71
N HIS A 454 -12.68 34.31 1.54
CA HIS A 454 -11.75 33.21 1.25
C HIS A 454 -10.29 33.63 1.44
N THR A 455 -10.00 34.51 2.41
CA THR A 455 -8.64 35.08 2.58
C THR A 455 -7.71 34.20 3.42
N SER A 456 -8.24 33.26 4.22
CA SER A 456 -7.43 32.33 5.03
C SER A 456 -7.05 31.08 4.22
N ILE A 457 -6.05 31.23 3.34
CA ILE A 457 -5.61 30.20 2.39
C ILE A 457 -4.34 29.49 2.87
N TYR A 458 -3.32 30.25 3.28
CA TYR A 458 -2.00 29.73 3.59
C TYR A 458 -1.92 29.30 5.05
N THR A 459 -2.55 28.17 5.35
CA THR A 459 -2.47 27.47 6.65
C THR A 459 -1.60 26.22 6.51
N PRO A 460 -1.08 25.65 7.61
CA PRO A 460 -0.34 24.39 7.54
C PRO A 460 -1.13 23.26 6.87
N GLN A 461 -2.41 23.10 7.20
CA GLN A 461 -3.30 22.14 6.53
C GLN A 461 -3.32 22.35 5.01
N ASN A 462 -3.71 23.55 4.57
CA ASN A 462 -3.96 23.81 3.17
C ASN A 462 -2.67 23.70 2.36
N SER A 463 -1.56 24.19 2.91
CA SER A 463 -0.24 24.08 2.27
C SER A 463 0.24 22.64 2.21
N ALA A 464 -0.04 21.81 3.22
CA ALA A 464 0.27 20.39 3.16
C ALA A 464 -0.50 19.68 2.03
N PHE A 465 -1.80 19.92 1.89
CA PHE A 465 -2.58 19.34 0.78
C PHE A 465 -2.12 19.85 -0.60
N LEU A 466 -1.90 21.16 -0.76
CA LEU A 466 -1.44 21.74 -2.03
C LEU A 466 -0.03 21.28 -2.40
N SER A 467 0.87 21.17 -1.42
CA SER A 467 2.23 20.66 -1.59
C SER A 467 2.22 19.16 -1.95
N ALA A 468 1.35 18.39 -1.32
CA ALA A 468 1.11 16.99 -1.66
C ALA A 468 0.70 16.83 -3.13
N PHE A 469 -0.29 17.62 -3.61
CA PHE A 469 -0.65 17.64 -5.03
C PHE A 469 0.51 18.05 -5.93
N ARG A 470 1.32 19.03 -5.53
CA ARG A 470 2.45 19.55 -6.32
C ARG A 470 3.58 18.54 -6.46
N HIS A 471 3.87 17.76 -5.41
CA HIS A 471 5.05 16.91 -5.33
C HIS A 471 4.81 15.42 -5.56
N ALA A 472 3.54 14.98 -5.66
CA ALA A 472 3.21 13.63 -6.10
C ALA A 472 3.85 13.31 -7.45
N LYS A 473 4.36 12.08 -7.57
CA LYS A 473 5.04 11.60 -8.79
C LYS A 473 4.26 10.54 -9.55
N HIS A 474 3.49 9.72 -8.85
CA HIS A 474 2.87 8.51 -9.40
C HIS A 474 1.38 8.48 -9.13
N SER A 475 0.96 8.68 -7.88
CA SER A 475 -0.44 8.51 -7.50
C SER A 475 -0.88 9.44 -6.36
N ILE A 476 -2.14 9.85 -6.44
CA ILE A 476 -2.85 10.53 -5.36
C ILE A 476 -4.19 9.83 -5.18
N PHE A 477 -4.43 9.31 -3.99
CA PHE A 477 -5.74 8.83 -3.57
C PHE A 477 -6.35 9.83 -2.60
N VAL A 478 -7.61 10.19 -2.81
CA VAL A 478 -8.39 11.06 -1.95
C VAL A 478 -9.70 10.38 -1.61
N GLN A 479 -10.06 10.33 -0.34
CA GLN A 479 -11.42 10.04 0.11
C GLN A 479 -11.89 11.18 1.01
N THR A 480 -12.98 11.84 0.62
CA THR A 480 -13.57 12.99 1.33
C THR A 480 -15.08 13.02 1.07
N PRO A 481 -15.93 13.38 2.04
CA PRO A 481 -17.37 13.48 1.79
C PRO A 481 -17.70 14.51 0.70
N ASN A 482 -16.99 15.65 0.72
CA ASN A 482 -17.14 16.75 -0.24
C ASN A 482 -15.79 17.23 -0.75
N MET A 483 -15.76 17.63 -2.01
CA MET A 483 -14.61 18.25 -2.65
C MET A 483 -15.08 19.35 -3.58
N ASN A 484 -14.79 20.61 -3.23
CA ASN A 484 -15.12 21.77 -4.06
C ASN A 484 -14.27 23.01 -3.73
N ALA A 485 -13.25 22.94 -2.89
CA ALA A 485 -12.41 24.10 -2.63
C ALA A 485 -11.62 24.50 -3.88
N GLU A 486 -11.77 25.73 -4.34
CA GLU A 486 -11.17 26.21 -5.61
C GLU A 486 -9.65 25.97 -5.73
N PRO A 487 -8.81 26.20 -4.69
CA PRO A 487 -7.37 26.00 -4.79
C PRO A 487 -6.97 24.55 -5.10
N ILE A 488 -7.79 23.60 -4.68
CA ILE A 488 -7.54 22.17 -4.88
C ILE A 488 -7.81 21.77 -6.34
N LEU A 489 -8.82 22.36 -6.99
CA LEU A 489 -9.23 21.94 -8.33
C LEU A 489 -8.11 22.12 -9.34
N GLN A 490 -7.44 23.27 -9.32
CA GLN A 490 -6.32 23.52 -10.21
C GLN A 490 -5.12 22.61 -9.88
N ALA A 491 -4.82 22.41 -8.60
CA ALA A 491 -3.72 21.54 -8.18
C ALA A 491 -3.91 20.08 -8.61
N LEU A 492 -5.15 19.57 -8.58
CA LEU A 492 -5.50 18.25 -9.10
C LEU A 492 -5.29 18.15 -10.61
N LEU A 493 -5.78 19.13 -11.36
CA LEU A 493 -5.60 19.19 -12.82
C LEU A 493 -4.12 19.23 -13.21
N ASP A 494 -3.33 20.02 -12.48
CA ASP A 494 -1.89 20.10 -12.71
C ASP A 494 -1.19 18.78 -12.40
N ALA A 495 -1.59 18.06 -11.36
CA ALA A 495 -1.06 16.73 -11.08
C ALA A 495 -1.37 15.73 -12.21
N VAL A 496 -2.62 15.70 -12.67
CA VAL A 496 -3.05 14.87 -13.81
C VAL A 496 -2.24 15.16 -15.06
N ARG A 497 -2.07 16.45 -15.41
CA ARG A 497 -1.29 16.90 -16.57
C ARG A 497 0.19 16.56 -16.48
N ARG A 498 0.75 16.47 -15.26
CA ARG A 498 2.12 16.00 -15.02
C ARG A 498 2.29 14.48 -15.11
N GLY A 499 1.21 13.72 -15.34
CA GLY A 499 1.24 12.27 -15.47
C GLY A 499 0.87 11.50 -14.20
N VAL A 500 0.43 12.19 -13.15
CA VAL A 500 0.04 11.56 -11.88
C VAL A 500 -1.38 11.00 -11.97
N THR A 501 -1.60 9.77 -11.50
CA THR A 501 -2.96 9.21 -11.41
C THR A 501 -3.65 9.73 -10.16
N VAL A 502 -4.80 10.36 -10.32
CA VAL A 502 -5.58 10.97 -9.24
C VAL A 502 -6.90 10.23 -9.10
N THR A 503 -7.10 9.57 -7.95
CA THR A 503 -8.33 8.85 -7.61
C THR A 503 -9.06 9.58 -6.48
N CYS A 504 -10.35 9.89 -6.68
CA CYS A 504 -11.18 10.57 -5.68
C CYS A 504 -12.44 9.77 -5.37
N TYR A 505 -12.62 9.38 -4.11
CA TYR A 505 -13.86 8.80 -3.57
C TYR A 505 -14.66 9.87 -2.84
N LEU A 506 -15.82 10.23 -3.41
CA LEU A 506 -16.70 11.29 -2.96
C LEU A 506 -18.04 10.72 -2.49
N CYS A 507 -18.76 11.42 -1.62
CA CYS A 507 -20.09 10.96 -1.20
C CYS A 507 -21.19 11.64 -2.02
N LEU A 508 -22.10 10.85 -2.60
CA LEU A 508 -23.20 11.38 -3.40
C LEU A 508 -24.19 12.16 -2.52
N GLY A 509 -24.40 13.44 -2.85
CA GLY A 509 -25.42 14.27 -2.24
C GLY A 509 -25.09 14.81 -0.83
N TYR A 510 -23.83 14.70 -0.40
CA TYR A 510 -23.46 14.99 0.99
C TYR A 510 -23.49 16.49 1.28
N ASN A 511 -24.45 16.95 2.08
CA ASN A 511 -24.63 18.37 2.40
C ASN A 511 -24.86 19.31 1.19
N ASP A 512 -25.39 18.82 0.07
CA ASP A 512 -25.61 19.60 -1.17
C ASP A 512 -26.26 20.97 -0.95
N ALA A 513 -27.27 21.06 -0.10
CA ALA A 513 -27.93 22.33 0.21
C ALA A 513 -26.95 23.38 0.77
N GLY A 514 -25.94 22.96 1.55
CA GLY A 514 -24.86 23.85 1.98
C GLY A 514 -23.90 24.20 0.87
N GLN A 515 -23.56 23.24 0.01
CA GLN A 515 -22.62 23.46 -1.08
C GLN A 515 -23.17 24.37 -2.19
N LEU A 516 -24.49 24.56 -2.25
CA LEU A 516 -25.17 25.49 -3.14
C LEU A 516 -25.38 26.89 -2.54
N LEU A 517 -24.91 27.16 -1.32
CA LEU A 517 -24.92 28.52 -0.79
C LEU A 517 -23.95 29.40 -1.60
N PRO A 518 -24.21 30.72 -1.69
CA PRO A 518 -23.24 31.65 -2.27
C PRO A 518 -21.86 31.43 -1.67
N PHE A 519 -20.83 31.47 -2.51
CA PHE A 519 -19.42 31.23 -2.17
C PHE A 519 -19.01 29.77 -1.88
N GLN A 520 -19.91 28.77 -1.86
CA GLN A 520 -19.57 27.36 -1.54
C GLN A 520 -19.22 26.46 -2.74
N ASN A 521 -19.00 27.04 -3.92
CA ASN A 521 -18.45 26.41 -5.15
C ASN A 521 -19.16 25.17 -5.74
N GLY A 522 -20.33 24.78 -5.24
CA GLY A 522 -21.19 23.75 -5.85
C GLY A 522 -20.97 22.32 -5.32
N THR A 523 -21.75 21.36 -5.82
CA THR A 523 -21.75 19.97 -5.33
C THR A 523 -20.60 19.13 -5.90
N ASN A 524 -20.46 17.89 -5.42
CA ASN A 524 -19.47 16.93 -5.93
C ASN A 524 -19.66 16.62 -7.43
N GLU A 525 -20.91 16.46 -7.88
CA GLU A 525 -21.23 16.21 -9.29
C GLU A 525 -20.81 17.39 -10.19
N MET A 526 -21.09 18.62 -9.75
CA MET A 526 -20.65 19.83 -10.44
C MET A 526 -19.12 19.94 -10.48
N THR A 527 -18.44 19.55 -9.41
CA THR A 527 -16.99 19.58 -9.33
C THR A 527 -16.35 18.52 -10.24
N ALA A 528 -16.88 17.30 -10.24
CA ALA A 528 -16.44 16.23 -11.12
C ALA A 528 -16.59 16.65 -12.60
N ASN A 529 -17.73 17.23 -12.96
CA ASN A 529 -17.97 17.77 -14.30
C ASN A 529 -16.92 18.81 -14.69
N ARG A 530 -16.66 19.79 -13.81
CA ARG A 530 -15.66 20.84 -14.03
C ARG A 530 -14.27 20.28 -14.26
N LEU A 531 -13.86 19.27 -13.48
CA LEU A 531 -12.55 18.64 -13.62
C LEU A 531 -12.42 17.91 -14.95
N TYR A 532 -13.35 17.02 -15.30
CA TYR A 532 -13.28 16.29 -16.58
C TYR A 532 -13.37 17.21 -17.81
N ARG A 533 -14.20 18.26 -17.76
CA ARG A 533 -14.29 19.25 -18.86
C ARG A 533 -13.04 20.11 -19.03
N SER A 534 -12.20 20.20 -18.00
CA SER A 534 -10.93 20.94 -18.03
C SER A 534 -9.76 20.11 -18.57
N LEU A 535 -10.00 18.83 -18.90
CA LEU A 535 -9.02 17.92 -19.50
C LEU A 535 -9.33 17.72 -20.99
N HIS A 536 -8.29 17.86 -21.81
CA HIS A 536 -8.43 17.99 -23.27
C HIS A 536 -8.02 16.71 -24.02
N THR A 537 -7.31 15.80 -23.36
CA THR A 537 -6.87 14.53 -23.95
C THR A 537 -7.49 13.34 -23.21
N ASP A 538 -7.67 12.23 -23.93
CA ASP A 538 -8.16 10.97 -23.32
C ASP A 538 -7.15 10.41 -22.31
N GLU A 539 -5.86 10.65 -22.55
CA GLU A 539 -4.78 10.26 -21.64
C GLU A 539 -4.88 11.01 -20.29
N GLU A 540 -5.07 12.33 -20.31
CA GLU A 540 -5.34 13.12 -19.11
C GLU A 540 -6.60 12.63 -18.40
N ARG A 541 -7.70 12.42 -19.13
CA ARG A 541 -8.97 11.95 -18.56
C ARG A 541 -8.83 10.57 -17.90
N SER A 542 -8.04 9.66 -18.48
CA SER A 542 -7.80 8.32 -17.92
C SER A 542 -7.06 8.32 -16.59
N ARG A 543 -6.30 9.39 -16.31
CA ARG A 543 -5.56 9.59 -15.05
C ARG A 543 -6.41 10.19 -13.94
N LEU A 544 -7.52 10.86 -14.25
CA LEU A 544 -8.48 11.34 -13.26
C LEU A 544 -9.59 10.29 -13.08
N ARG A 545 -9.74 9.76 -11.86
CA ARG A 545 -10.72 8.70 -11.56
C ARG A 545 -11.59 9.11 -10.38
N ILE A 546 -12.80 9.55 -10.67
CA ILE A 546 -13.76 9.99 -9.64
C ILE A 546 -14.80 8.90 -9.41
N TYR A 547 -15.10 8.62 -8.15
CA TYR A 547 -16.07 7.62 -7.72
C TYR A 547 -17.01 8.20 -6.67
N ASN A 548 -18.29 7.82 -6.74
CA ASN A 548 -19.26 8.01 -5.67
C ASN A 548 -19.23 6.81 -4.71
N TYR A 549 -19.27 7.08 -3.41
CA TYR A 549 -19.24 6.09 -2.35
C TYR A 549 -20.35 5.04 -2.51
N VAL A 550 -19.96 3.76 -2.44
CA VAL A 550 -20.87 2.61 -2.44
C VAL A 550 -20.57 1.77 -1.20
N GLY A 551 -21.58 1.58 -0.34
CA GLY A 551 -21.46 0.74 0.86
C GLY A 551 -21.08 -0.70 0.52
N LYS A 552 -20.44 -1.40 1.46
CA LYS A 552 -19.98 -2.79 1.27
C LYS A 552 -21.11 -3.79 0.95
N ASP A 553 -22.33 -3.45 1.35
CA ASP A 553 -23.55 -4.21 1.08
C ASP A 553 -24.32 -3.72 -0.17
N GLN A 554 -23.82 -2.74 -0.90
CA GLN A 554 -24.51 -2.10 -2.03
C GLN A 554 -23.74 -2.29 -3.36
N THR A 555 -24.49 -2.20 -4.46
CA THR A 555 -24.01 -2.22 -5.85
C THR A 555 -24.17 -0.87 -6.55
N LYS A 556 -24.67 0.14 -5.84
CA LYS A 556 -24.89 1.50 -6.36
C LYS A 556 -24.80 2.55 -5.25
N PRO A 557 -24.39 3.80 -5.58
CA PRO A 557 -24.35 4.86 -4.60
C PRO A 557 -25.76 5.25 -4.15
N ILE A 558 -25.92 5.50 -2.86
CA ILE A 558 -27.17 6.00 -2.28
C ILE A 558 -27.00 7.46 -1.93
N HIS A 559 -27.89 8.31 -2.47
CA HIS A 559 -27.86 9.73 -2.17
C HIS A 559 -28.06 10.00 -0.66
N ASN A 560 -27.19 10.82 -0.07
CA ASN A 560 -27.15 11.09 1.38
C ASN A 560 -28.49 11.53 1.99
N LYS A 561 -29.34 12.24 1.24
CA LYS A 561 -30.69 12.64 1.70
C LYS A 561 -31.55 11.48 2.25
N TYR A 562 -31.27 10.24 1.86
CA TYR A 562 -31.98 9.06 2.36
C TYR A 562 -31.46 8.54 3.69
N LYS A 563 -30.28 8.98 4.13
CA LYS A 563 -29.66 8.60 5.42
C LYS A 563 -29.53 7.10 5.61
N LYS A 564 -28.92 6.43 4.62
CA LYS A 564 -28.80 4.96 4.56
C LYS A 564 -27.37 4.44 4.43
N ARG A 565 -26.56 5.03 3.55
CA ARG A 565 -25.16 4.67 3.34
C ARG A 565 -24.46 5.93 2.86
N SER A 566 -23.71 6.56 3.75
CA SER A 566 -22.87 7.71 3.44
C SER A 566 -21.43 7.42 3.86
N CYS A 567 -20.49 8.22 3.38
CA CYS A 567 -19.11 8.16 3.83
C CYS A 567 -18.65 9.54 4.27
N HIS A 568 -17.87 9.57 5.35
CA HIS A 568 -17.38 10.80 5.94
C HIS A 568 -15.90 10.72 6.34
N ILE A 569 -15.17 9.75 5.79
CA ILE A 569 -13.71 9.62 5.86
C ILE A 569 -13.04 10.86 5.23
N LYS A 570 -11.94 11.35 5.82
CA LYS A 570 -11.04 12.34 5.21
C LYS A 570 -9.61 11.79 5.21
N LEU A 571 -9.17 11.37 4.02
CA LEU A 571 -7.89 10.71 3.82
C LEU A 571 -7.31 11.12 2.47
N MET A 572 -6.02 11.44 2.44
CA MET A 572 -5.22 11.57 1.23
C MET A 572 -3.98 10.69 1.36
N ILE A 573 -3.67 9.92 0.31
CA ILE A 573 -2.45 9.10 0.22
C ILE A 573 -1.71 9.49 -1.06
N ILE A 574 -0.41 9.71 -0.95
CA ILE A 574 0.46 10.19 -2.01
C ILE A 574 1.58 9.18 -2.24
N ASP A 575 1.69 8.70 -3.48
CA ASP A 575 2.69 7.74 -3.95
C ASP A 575 2.80 6.49 -3.06
N GLU A 576 1.70 6.12 -2.40
CA GLU A 576 1.62 5.05 -1.39
C GLU A 576 2.71 5.13 -0.30
N ARG A 577 3.20 6.34 -0.03
CA ARG A 577 4.35 6.60 0.87
C ARG A 577 3.99 7.55 1.99
N VAL A 578 3.32 8.64 1.65
CA VAL A 578 2.92 9.71 2.58
C VAL A 578 1.41 9.78 2.62
N ALA A 579 0.83 10.05 3.79
CA ALA A 579 -0.62 10.26 3.92
C ALA A 579 -0.95 11.47 4.79
N ILE A 580 -2.09 12.09 4.51
CA ILE A 580 -2.73 13.09 5.36
C ILE A 580 -4.09 12.52 5.77
N GLN A 581 -4.28 12.25 7.06
CA GLN A 581 -5.55 11.78 7.62
C GLN A 581 -6.02 12.74 8.70
N GLY A 582 -7.32 13.06 8.77
CA GLY A 582 -7.80 14.00 9.77
C GLY A 582 -9.26 14.41 9.66
N ASN A 583 -9.52 15.67 10.00
CA ASN A 583 -10.88 16.22 10.12
C ASN A 583 -11.31 17.08 8.93
N GLY A 584 -10.36 17.62 8.17
CA GLY A 584 -10.64 18.57 7.09
C GLY A 584 -11.23 17.90 5.86
N ASN A 585 -12.45 18.30 5.48
CA ASN A 585 -12.95 18.02 4.13
C ASN A 585 -12.13 18.82 3.10
N LEU A 586 -12.21 18.43 1.82
CA LEU A 586 -11.67 19.22 0.71
C LEU A 586 -12.72 20.19 0.13
N ASP A 587 -13.64 20.65 0.97
CA ASP A 587 -14.70 21.61 0.62
C ASP A 587 -14.37 23.04 1.10
N THR A 588 -15.10 24.01 0.56
CA THR A 588 -14.90 25.43 0.84
C THR A 588 -14.94 25.73 2.34
N GLN A 589 -15.88 25.14 3.08
CA GLN A 589 -16.00 25.36 4.52
C GLN A 589 -14.74 24.91 5.29
N SER A 590 -14.26 23.68 5.06
CA SER A 590 -13.04 23.16 5.70
C SER A 590 -11.77 23.84 5.21
N PHE A 591 -11.75 24.33 3.96
CA PHE A 591 -10.57 24.96 3.36
C PHE A 591 -10.44 26.47 3.63
N TYR A 592 -11.47 27.14 4.16
CA TYR A 592 -11.40 28.56 4.49
C TYR A 592 -11.80 28.94 5.91
N HIS A 593 -12.60 28.14 6.62
CA HIS A 593 -13.29 28.62 7.82
C HIS A 593 -13.17 27.73 9.06
N SER A 594 -13.13 26.42 8.90
CA SER A 594 -13.17 25.51 10.05
C SER A 594 -11.81 25.34 10.72
N GLN A 595 -11.78 25.11 12.04
CA GLN A 595 -10.61 24.57 12.71
C GLN A 595 -10.57 23.06 12.49
N GLU A 596 -9.44 22.53 12.07
CA GLU A 596 -9.29 21.12 11.73
C GLU A 596 -7.99 20.57 12.31
N VAL A 597 -8.00 19.31 12.71
CA VAL A 597 -6.79 18.57 13.11
C VAL A 597 -6.49 17.50 12.08
N ASN A 598 -5.25 17.47 11.59
CA ASN A 598 -4.80 16.48 10.60
C ASN A 598 -3.38 16.01 10.90
N LEU A 599 -3.11 14.76 10.56
CA LEU A 599 -1.84 14.10 10.73
C LEU A 599 -1.25 13.78 9.36
N LEU A 600 -0.11 14.39 9.04
CA LEU A 600 0.78 13.99 7.97
C LEU A 600 1.67 12.85 8.48
N LEU A 601 1.82 11.77 7.74
CA LEU A 601 2.70 10.65 8.10
C LEU A 601 3.50 10.12 6.93
N ASP A 602 4.64 9.49 7.22
CA ASP A 602 5.55 8.90 6.24
C ASP A 602 5.76 7.40 6.51
N SER A 603 4.91 6.56 5.94
CA SER A 603 4.99 5.11 6.11
C SER A 603 4.28 4.35 4.98
N PRO A 604 5.02 3.69 4.06
CA PRO A 604 4.41 2.86 3.02
C PRO A 604 3.55 1.73 3.58
N LEU A 605 3.97 1.17 4.72
CA LEU A 605 3.25 0.09 5.38
C LEU A 605 1.83 0.55 5.76
N VAL A 606 1.73 1.71 6.42
CA VAL A 606 0.44 2.25 6.87
C VAL A 606 -0.39 2.69 5.65
N CYS A 607 0.22 3.36 4.68
CA CYS A 607 -0.48 3.79 3.45
C CYS A 607 -1.11 2.61 2.70
N ARG A 608 -0.39 1.51 2.50
CA ARG A 608 -0.92 0.32 1.82
C ARG A 608 -2.04 -0.34 2.63
N ILE A 609 -1.83 -0.53 3.93
CA ILE A 609 -2.86 -1.10 4.82
C ILE A 609 -4.13 -0.25 4.79
N TRP A 610 -4.01 1.08 4.77
CA TRP A 610 -5.17 1.97 4.67
C TRP A 610 -5.90 1.81 3.33
N LEU A 611 -5.19 1.77 2.20
CA LEU A 611 -5.82 1.52 0.89
C LEU A 611 -6.54 0.17 0.84
N GLU A 612 -5.93 -0.88 1.39
CA GLU A 612 -6.52 -2.21 1.49
C GLU A 612 -7.77 -2.20 2.37
N GLN A 613 -7.69 -1.65 3.57
CA GLN A 613 -8.82 -1.60 4.51
C GLN A 613 -9.98 -0.75 3.98
N ILE A 614 -9.67 0.39 3.33
CA ILE A 614 -10.65 1.22 2.64
C ILE A 614 -11.44 0.40 1.62
N ASN A 615 -10.77 -0.38 0.76
CA ASN A 615 -11.44 -1.19 -0.25
C ASN A 615 -12.08 -2.48 0.32
N GLN A 616 -11.59 -3.01 1.44
CA GLN A 616 -12.23 -4.12 2.15
C GLN A 616 -13.60 -3.72 2.74
N ASN A 617 -13.75 -2.46 3.15
CA ASN A 617 -14.92 -2.01 3.93
C ASN A 617 -15.95 -1.22 3.12
N GLN A 618 -15.80 -1.14 1.79
CA GLN A 618 -16.76 -0.52 0.88
C GLN A 618 -16.64 -1.08 -0.55
N ASN A 619 -17.67 -0.95 -1.38
CA ASN A 619 -17.62 -1.37 -2.79
C ASN A 619 -17.40 -0.22 -3.78
N THR A 620 -16.97 0.95 -3.30
CA THR A 620 -16.76 2.16 -4.10
C THR A 620 -15.87 1.93 -5.33
N ALA A 621 -14.79 1.16 -5.20
CA ALA A 621 -13.88 0.84 -6.31
C ALA A 621 -14.55 0.04 -7.44
N ILE A 622 -15.55 -0.78 -7.09
CA ILE A 622 -16.22 -1.74 -7.99
C ILE A 622 -17.38 -1.03 -8.70
N TYR A 623 -18.22 -0.33 -7.95
CA TYR A 623 -19.49 0.19 -8.47
C TYR A 623 -19.59 1.72 -8.48
N GLY A 624 -18.60 2.44 -7.94
CA GLY A 624 -18.73 3.87 -7.70
C GLY A 624 -18.37 4.78 -8.87
N ALA A 625 -17.80 4.27 -9.96
CA ALA A 625 -17.19 5.09 -11.01
C ALA A 625 -18.22 6.07 -11.63
N VAL A 626 -17.86 7.35 -11.75
CA VAL A 626 -18.68 8.34 -12.45
C VAL A 626 -18.30 8.42 -13.92
N SER A 627 -19.23 8.87 -14.77
CA SER A 627 -19.00 9.13 -16.18
C SER A 627 -17.93 10.21 -16.38
N THR A 628 -17.01 9.97 -17.30
CA THR A 628 -16.00 10.97 -17.71
C THR A 628 -16.58 12.04 -18.63
N GLU A 629 -17.79 11.87 -19.14
CA GLU A 629 -18.45 12.83 -20.03
C GLU A 629 -19.10 13.97 -19.26
N ASP A 630 -19.77 13.66 -18.15
CA ASP A 630 -20.53 14.64 -17.37
C ASP A 630 -20.19 14.65 -15.87
N GLY A 631 -19.36 13.73 -15.37
CA GLY A 631 -18.99 13.66 -13.95
C GLY A 631 -20.07 13.10 -13.03
N CYS A 632 -21.19 12.61 -13.57
CA CYS A 632 -22.28 12.00 -12.82
C CYS A 632 -22.17 10.47 -12.82
N TRP A 633 -22.70 9.82 -11.79
CA TRP A 633 -22.84 8.36 -11.82
C TRP A 633 -24.10 7.97 -12.60
N HIS A 634 -23.98 6.94 -13.42
CA HIS A 634 -25.10 6.38 -14.18
C HIS A 634 -25.22 4.89 -13.90
N ASP A 635 -26.45 4.41 -13.75
CA ASP A 635 -26.71 2.99 -13.62
C ASP A 635 -26.19 2.25 -14.86
N PRO A 636 -25.28 1.26 -14.72
CA PRO A 636 -24.70 0.57 -15.87
C PRO A 636 -25.72 -0.19 -16.74
N VAL A 637 -26.91 -0.47 -16.21
CA VAL A 637 -27.97 -1.21 -16.89
C VAL A 637 -29.01 -0.26 -17.48
N SER A 638 -29.51 0.71 -16.70
CA SER A 638 -30.58 1.61 -17.15
C SER A 638 -30.09 2.94 -17.74
N GLY A 639 -28.85 3.34 -17.46
CA GLY A 639 -28.29 4.65 -17.80
C GLY A 639 -28.83 5.82 -16.95
N GLU A 640 -29.74 5.55 -16.02
CA GLU A 640 -30.36 6.58 -15.18
C GLU A 640 -29.41 7.08 -14.07
N ILE A 641 -29.51 8.35 -13.72
CA ILE A 641 -28.82 8.90 -12.56
C ILE A 641 -29.50 8.43 -11.25
N PRO A 642 -28.76 8.30 -10.12
CA PRO A 642 -29.33 7.83 -8.87
C PRO A 642 -30.47 8.72 -8.41
N LYS A 643 -31.53 8.08 -7.93
CA LYS A 643 -32.72 8.79 -7.44
C LYS A 643 -32.31 9.90 -6.48
N GLY A 644 -32.65 11.14 -6.82
CA GLY A 644 -32.44 12.28 -5.95
C GLY A 644 -31.15 13.04 -6.11
N SER A 645 -30.23 12.58 -6.97
CA SER A 645 -29.17 13.41 -7.54
C SER A 645 -29.79 14.64 -8.22
N ILE A 646 -29.05 15.75 -8.18
CA ILE A 646 -29.40 16.99 -8.88
C ILE A 646 -28.63 17.13 -10.20
N GLY A 647 -27.66 16.25 -10.46
CA GLY A 647 -26.77 16.32 -11.62
C GLY A 647 -25.94 17.60 -11.66
N ILE A 648 -25.63 18.05 -12.88
CA ILE A 648 -24.78 19.22 -13.12
C ILE A 648 -25.55 20.55 -13.21
N ASP A 649 -26.89 20.52 -13.33
CA ASP A 649 -27.74 21.71 -13.36
C ASP A 649 -28.62 21.80 -12.09
N PRO A 650 -28.24 22.62 -11.11
CA PRO A 650 -29.01 22.77 -9.88
C PRO A 650 -30.34 23.53 -10.08
N GLY A 651 -30.57 24.11 -11.28
CA GLY A 651 -31.76 24.89 -11.65
C GLY A 651 -31.70 26.38 -11.30
N ARG A 652 -32.45 27.21 -12.04
CA ARG A 652 -32.64 28.65 -11.73
C ARG A 652 -33.29 28.77 -10.33
N PHE A 653 -32.63 29.42 -9.37
CA PHE A 653 -33.02 29.59 -7.94
C PHE A 653 -32.59 28.49 -6.93
N SER A 654 -31.61 27.65 -7.27
CA SER A 654 -31.04 26.65 -6.34
C SER A 654 -30.50 27.22 -5.01
N TRP A 655 -29.93 28.42 -5.02
CA TRP A 655 -29.46 29.12 -3.82
C TRP A 655 -30.55 29.33 -2.76
N ALA A 656 -31.82 29.48 -3.16
CA ALA A 656 -32.94 29.64 -2.24
C ALA A 656 -33.20 28.36 -1.43
N LYS A 657 -32.98 27.18 -2.03
CA LYS A 657 -33.01 25.88 -1.33
C LYS A 657 -31.87 25.79 -0.30
N GLY A 658 -30.69 26.34 -0.63
CA GLY A 658 -29.54 26.38 0.27
C GLY A 658 -29.76 27.25 1.51
N VAL A 659 -30.39 28.42 1.34
CA VAL A 659 -30.76 29.33 2.45
C VAL A 659 -31.73 28.64 3.42
N VAL A 660 -32.71 27.88 2.92
CA VAL A 660 -33.64 27.09 3.76
C VAL A 660 -32.89 26.00 4.54
N GLY A 661 -31.95 25.30 3.92
CA GLY A 661 -31.13 24.27 4.58
C GLY A 661 -30.16 24.82 5.64
N ALA A 662 -29.58 26.00 5.42
CA ALA A 662 -28.74 26.70 6.40
C ALA A 662 -29.53 27.09 7.66
N VAL A 663 -30.73 27.64 7.50
CA VAL A 663 -31.63 28.01 8.60
C VAL A 663 -32.10 26.78 9.40
N GLN A 664 -32.30 25.62 8.73
CA GLN A 664 -32.67 24.37 9.40
C GLN A 664 -31.51 23.76 10.23
N ARG A 665 -30.26 23.87 9.77
CA ARG A 665 -29.06 23.44 10.51
C ARG A 665 -28.86 24.25 11.79
N VAL A 666 -29.02 25.58 11.74
CA VAL A 666 -28.92 26.46 12.92
C VAL A 666 -30.05 26.20 13.93
N ARG A 667 -31.25 25.79 13.47
CA ARG A 667 -32.41 25.54 14.34
C ARG A 667 -32.52 24.10 14.91
N GLY A 668 -31.64 23.18 14.50
CA GLY A 668 -31.58 21.82 15.03
C GLY A 668 -32.90 21.03 14.96
N ARG A 669 -33.71 21.23 13.90
CA ARG A 669 -34.94 20.45 13.63
C ARG A 669 -34.67 19.38 12.57
N LEU A 670 -33.96 18.33 12.97
CA LEU A 670 -34.14 16.99 12.41
C LEU A 670 -34.23 16.03 13.60
N ALA A 671 -35.37 16.06 14.27
CA ALA A 671 -35.74 15.06 15.27
C ALA A 671 -37.13 14.52 14.90
N TYR A 672 -37.14 13.22 14.68
CA TYR A 672 -38.26 12.32 14.45
C TYR A 672 -39.40 12.57 15.44
N LYS A 673 -40.65 12.71 14.96
CA LYS A 673 -41.85 12.59 15.80
C LYS A 673 -42.25 11.11 15.86
N PRO A 674 -42.29 10.45 17.03
CA PRO A 674 -42.82 9.10 17.12
C PRO A 674 -44.36 9.17 17.01
N ARG A 675 -44.94 8.42 16.06
CA ARG A 675 -46.40 8.24 15.99
C ARG A 675 -46.78 6.99 16.77
N SER A 676 -47.45 7.19 17.89
CA SER A 676 -48.17 6.17 18.64
C SER A 676 -49.45 5.72 17.92
N LEU A 677 -49.72 4.42 18.09
CA LEU A 677 -50.98 3.67 17.92
C LEU A 677 -52.27 4.52 17.88
N LEU A 678 -53.08 4.38 16.82
CA LEU A 678 -54.53 4.10 16.87
C LEU A 678 -55.18 3.97 15.46
N LYS A 679 -56.02 2.92 15.33
CA LYS A 679 -57.24 2.76 14.50
C LYS A 679 -57.17 2.63 12.97
N ARG A 680 -57.49 1.38 12.56
CA ARG A 680 -58.63 0.92 11.72
C ARG A 680 -58.94 1.61 10.38
N ARG A 681 -58.93 0.76 9.34
CA ARG A 681 -59.83 0.63 8.16
C ARG A 681 -60.22 1.92 7.43
N LEU A 682 -59.87 2.00 6.14
CA LEU A 682 -60.87 2.16 5.08
C LEU A 682 -60.34 1.70 3.72
N HIS A 683 -61.19 0.95 3.03
CA HIS A 683 -61.05 0.45 1.67
C HIS A 683 -60.90 1.58 0.65
N ILE A 684 -60.03 1.41 -0.34
CA ILE A 684 -60.28 1.86 -1.72
C ILE A 684 -59.85 0.74 -2.67
N LYS A 685 -60.83 0.27 -3.46
CA LYS A 685 -60.68 -0.68 -4.55
C LYS A 685 -60.05 0.01 -5.76
N SER A 686 -59.12 -0.66 -6.43
CA SER A 686 -58.84 -0.44 -7.85
C SER A 686 -58.47 -1.78 -8.46
N SER A 687 -59.45 -2.38 -9.12
CA SER A 687 -59.36 -3.66 -9.81
C SER A 687 -58.79 -3.42 -11.22
N ILE A 688 -57.69 -4.09 -11.58
CA ILE A 688 -57.42 -4.44 -12.97
C ILE A 688 -57.07 -5.92 -13.02
N ILE A 689 -57.79 -6.61 -13.89
CA ILE A 689 -57.93 -8.05 -14.05
C ILE A 689 -56.70 -8.62 -14.76
N ILE A 690 -56.12 -9.66 -14.17
CA ILE A 690 -55.13 -10.54 -14.81
C ILE A 690 -55.92 -11.64 -15.53
N THR A 691 -55.85 -11.68 -16.86
CA THR A 691 -56.27 -12.84 -17.65
C THR A 691 -55.06 -13.73 -17.93
N ASN A 692 -55.12 -14.95 -17.40
CA ASN A 692 -54.31 -16.11 -17.81
C ASN A 692 -54.50 -16.43 -19.28
N LEU A 693 -53.44 -16.87 -19.97
CA LEU A 693 -53.41 -17.81 -21.10
C LEU A 693 -51.91 -18.16 -21.42
N PRO A 694 -51.60 -19.26 -22.13
CA PRO A 694 -50.82 -20.36 -21.58
C PRO A 694 -49.44 -20.58 -22.22
N PHE A 695 -48.68 -21.47 -21.58
CA PHE A 695 -47.47 -22.12 -22.06
C PHE A 695 -47.45 -22.44 -23.57
N HIS A 696 -46.47 -21.91 -24.28
CA HIS A 696 -45.90 -22.50 -25.49
C HIS A 696 -44.38 -22.33 -25.48
N ARG A 697 -43.67 -23.47 -25.48
CA ARG A 697 -42.25 -23.55 -25.83
C ARG A 697 -42.12 -23.30 -27.35
N PRO A 698 -41.13 -22.52 -27.78
CA PRO A 698 -40.44 -22.79 -29.02
C PRO A 698 -38.97 -23.13 -28.71
N GLU A 699 -38.61 -24.38 -28.98
CA GLU A 699 -37.25 -24.71 -29.37
C GLU A 699 -36.93 -23.89 -30.63
N SER A 700 -35.99 -22.97 -30.51
CA SER A 700 -35.17 -22.56 -31.66
C SER A 700 -33.77 -22.25 -31.16
N THR A 701 -32.86 -23.13 -31.56
CA THR A 701 -31.43 -22.97 -31.55
C THR A 701 -31.04 -21.65 -32.21
N ARG A 702 -30.62 -20.67 -31.40
CA ARG A 702 -29.73 -19.60 -31.84
C ARG A 702 -28.57 -19.54 -30.85
N SER A 703 -27.42 -20.01 -31.34
CA SER A 703 -26.12 -19.79 -30.72
C SER A 703 -25.96 -18.31 -30.38
N PHE A 704 -25.96 -17.98 -29.10
CA PHE A 704 -25.31 -16.76 -28.65
C PHE A 704 -23.81 -16.99 -28.85
N ASN A 705 -23.30 -16.56 -30.00
CA ASN A 705 -21.89 -16.24 -30.12
C ASN A 705 -21.64 -15.09 -29.13
N SER A 706 -21.23 -15.42 -27.92
CA SER A 706 -20.54 -14.48 -27.05
C SER A 706 -19.37 -13.94 -27.86
N MET A 707 -19.30 -12.63 -28.07
CA MET A 707 -18.02 -12.03 -28.44
C MET A 707 -17.09 -12.28 -27.25
N SER A 708 -16.30 -13.34 -27.34
CA SER A 708 -15.34 -13.76 -26.33
C SER A 708 -14.33 -12.63 -26.16
N CYS A 709 -14.20 -12.10 -24.94
CA CYS A 709 -13.10 -11.21 -24.63
C CYS A 709 -11.79 -11.99 -24.91
N PRO A 710 -10.90 -11.51 -25.80
CA PRO A 710 -9.65 -12.20 -26.09
C PRO A 710 -8.76 -12.24 -24.85
N TYR A 711 -7.88 -13.24 -24.77
CA TYR A 711 -6.88 -13.29 -23.70
C TYR A 711 -5.95 -12.08 -23.75
N ASP A 712 -5.35 -11.71 -22.62
CA ASP A 712 -4.37 -10.63 -22.58
C ASP A 712 -3.23 -10.87 -23.58
N LYS A 713 -2.84 -9.82 -24.30
CA LYS A 713 -1.87 -9.90 -25.39
C LYS A 713 -0.56 -10.64 -25.02
N PRO A 714 0.07 -10.43 -23.85
CA PRO A 714 1.28 -11.18 -23.49
C PRO A 714 1.06 -12.69 -23.37
N ILE A 715 -0.14 -13.13 -22.98
CA ILE A 715 -0.51 -14.56 -22.94
C ILE A 715 -0.68 -15.09 -24.37
N ILE A 716 -1.31 -14.32 -25.25
CA ILE A 716 -1.44 -14.66 -26.67
C ILE A 716 -0.06 -14.76 -27.33
N ASP A 717 0.81 -13.78 -27.13
CA ASP A 717 2.12 -13.70 -27.77
C ASP A 717 3.02 -14.88 -27.38
N ILE A 718 2.97 -15.31 -26.11
CA ILE A 718 3.68 -16.53 -25.65
C ILE A 718 3.12 -17.77 -26.34
N THR A 719 1.78 -17.95 -26.36
CA THR A 719 1.16 -19.11 -27.01
C THR A 719 1.52 -19.18 -28.48
N GLN A 720 1.44 -18.06 -29.20
CA GLN A 720 1.79 -17.98 -30.62
C GLN A 720 3.27 -18.32 -30.85
N TYR A 721 4.16 -17.81 -29.99
CA TYR A 721 5.57 -18.14 -30.06
C TYR A 721 5.83 -19.64 -29.82
N VAL A 722 5.19 -20.24 -28.82
CA VAL A 722 5.39 -21.66 -28.51
C VAL A 722 4.93 -22.56 -29.66
N PHE A 723 3.75 -22.30 -30.25
CA PHE A 723 3.17 -23.17 -31.27
C PHE A 723 3.70 -22.94 -32.69
N HIS A 724 4.07 -21.71 -33.04
CA HIS A 724 4.31 -21.36 -34.45
C HIS A 724 5.72 -20.87 -34.77
N TYR A 725 6.51 -20.46 -33.77
CA TYR A 725 7.87 -20.04 -34.05
C TYR A 725 8.75 -21.25 -34.39
N ASN A 726 9.24 -21.29 -35.62
CA ASN A 726 10.17 -22.32 -36.09
C ASN A 726 11.62 -21.92 -35.76
N ILE A 727 12.36 -22.84 -35.16
CA ILE A 727 13.78 -22.65 -34.84
C ILE A 727 14.59 -23.36 -35.92
N ASP A 728 15.34 -22.60 -36.71
CA ASP A 728 16.19 -23.11 -37.79
C ASP A 728 17.55 -22.40 -37.76
N ASP A 729 18.26 -22.56 -36.63
CA ASP A 729 19.56 -21.93 -36.39
C ASP A 729 20.48 -22.88 -35.63
N GLU A 730 21.57 -23.29 -36.29
CA GLU A 730 22.50 -24.26 -35.73
C GLU A 730 23.25 -23.74 -34.49
N LYS A 731 23.43 -22.42 -34.36
CA LYS A 731 24.06 -21.85 -33.17
C LYS A 731 23.15 -21.95 -31.96
N ALA A 732 21.85 -21.72 -32.14
CA ALA A 732 20.86 -21.90 -31.08
C ALA A 732 20.79 -23.37 -30.63
N TRP A 733 20.86 -24.31 -31.57
CA TRP A 733 20.90 -25.74 -31.25
C TRP A 733 22.16 -26.15 -30.50
N SER A 734 23.32 -25.70 -30.97
CA SER A 734 24.59 -25.93 -30.28
C SER A 734 24.58 -25.33 -28.86
N ALA A 735 24.10 -24.08 -28.71
CA ALA A 735 23.98 -23.43 -27.41
C ALA A 735 23.01 -24.16 -26.47
N ALA A 736 21.90 -24.68 -27.00
CA ALA A 736 20.96 -25.48 -26.22
C ALA A 736 21.56 -26.79 -25.71
N ARG A 737 22.40 -27.48 -26.52
CA ARG A 737 23.12 -28.68 -26.07
C ARG A 737 24.13 -28.36 -24.97
N VAL A 738 24.87 -27.26 -25.12
CA VAL A 738 25.79 -26.78 -24.09
C VAL A 738 25.04 -26.48 -22.79
N ALA A 739 23.89 -25.80 -22.88
CA ALA A 739 23.07 -25.48 -21.71
C ALA A 739 22.45 -26.71 -21.03
N LEU A 740 22.02 -27.70 -21.82
CA LEU A 740 21.53 -28.98 -21.31
C LEU A 740 22.63 -29.71 -20.54
N LEU A 741 23.83 -29.84 -21.12
CA LEU A 741 24.97 -30.48 -20.46
C LEU A 741 25.37 -29.74 -19.18
N ASP A 742 25.45 -28.40 -19.21
CA ASP A 742 25.75 -27.60 -18.02
C ASP A 742 24.77 -27.88 -16.87
N ALA A 743 23.47 -27.83 -17.16
CA ALA A 743 22.43 -28.05 -16.16
C ALA A 743 22.45 -29.48 -15.60
N MET A 744 22.65 -30.49 -16.46
CA MET A 744 22.75 -31.90 -16.02
C MET A 744 24.01 -32.13 -15.18
N GLY A 745 25.14 -31.53 -15.55
CA GLY A 745 26.36 -31.57 -14.74
C GLY A 745 26.16 -30.92 -13.37
N CYS A 746 25.49 -29.76 -13.31
CA CYS A 746 25.13 -29.11 -12.04
C CYS A 746 24.22 -30.00 -11.18
N ALA A 747 23.25 -30.69 -11.78
CA ALA A 747 22.35 -31.59 -11.06
C ALA A 747 23.11 -32.73 -10.37
N ILE A 748 24.05 -33.38 -11.08
CA ILE A 748 24.88 -34.46 -10.53
C ILE A 748 25.84 -33.94 -9.45
N GLU A 749 26.45 -32.76 -9.64
CA GLU A 749 27.28 -32.14 -8.62
C GLU A 749 26.50 -31.84 -7.34
N THR A 750 25.32 -31.24 -7.45
CA THR A 750 24.45 -30.97 -6.31
C THR A 750 24.05 -32.26 -5.61
N LEU A 751 23.60 -33.26 -6.38
CA LEU A 751 23.18 -34.55 -5.84
C LEU A 751 24.30 -35.21 -5.05
N PHE A 752 25.54 -35.18 -5.55
CA PHE A 752 26.66 -35.81 -4.88
C PHE A 752 27.17 -35.02 -3.67
N THR A 753 27.21 -33.69 -3.77
CA THR A 753 27.95 -32.86 -2.81
C THR A 753 27.08 -32.21 -1.73
N SER A 754 25.76 -32.13 -1.89
CA SER A 754 24.86 -31.41 -0.99
C SER A 754 23.90 -32.34 -0.23
N GLU A 755 24.29 -32.72 0.99
CA GLU A 755 23.43 -33.49 1.90
C GLU A 755 22.14 -32.74 2.29
N GLU A 756 22.17 -31.41 2.34
CA GLU A 756 21.00 -30.60 2.63
C GLU A 756 19.97 -30.70 1.51
N CYS A 757 20.43 -30.64 0.25
CA CYS A 757 19.57 -30.81 -0.92
C CYS A 757 19.00 -32.23 -1.01
N GLN A 758 19.84 -33.27 -0.77
CA GLN A 758 19.40 -34.68 -0.83
C GLN A 758 18.17 -34.94 0.06
N LYS A 759 18.07 -34.28 1.22
CA LYS A 759 16.94 -34.41 2.15
C LYS A 759 15.59 -33.93 1.60
N LEU A 760 15.60 -33.16 0.50
CA LEU A 760 14.39 -32.64 -0.15
C LEU A 760 13.88 -33.57 -1.29
N LEU A 761 14.71 -34.50 -1.74
CA LEU A 761 14.47 -35.34 -2.91
C LEU A 761 13.63 -36.57 -2.59
N GLY A 762 13.04 -37.18 -3.61
CA GLY A 762 12.28 -38.42 -3.49
C GLY A 762 10.78 -38.21 -3.25
N PRO A 763 9.96 -39.28 -3.25
CA PRO A 763 8.52 -39.14 -3.11
C PRO A 763 8.14 -38.61 -1.72
N ALA A 764 7.06 -37.81 -1.64
CA ALA A 764 6.55 -37.32 -0.37
C ALA A 764 6.22 -38.44 0.63
N VAL A 765 5.85 -39.62 0.10
CA VAL A 765 5.68 -40.86 0.87
C VAL A 765 6.74 -41.88 0.40
N PRO A 766 7.74 -42.23 1.24
CA PRO A 766 8.73 -43.24 0.89
C PRO A 766 8.08 -44.57 0.47
N GLY A 767 8.64 -45.20 -0.57
CA GLY A 767 8.09 -46.44 -1.15
C GLY A 767 6.96 -46.23 -2.16
N THR A 768 6.61 -44.99 -2.51
CA THR A 768 5.66 -44.72 -3.60
C THR A 768 6.19 -45.26 -4.93
N GLU A 769 5.42 -46.12 -5.58
CA GLU A 769 5.70 -46.59 -6.93
C GLU A 769 4.90 -45.77 -7.93
N VAL A 770 5.60 -45.14 -8.88
CA VAL A 770 4.98 -44.39 -9.98
C VAL A 770 5.24 -45.11 -11.29
N PRO A 771 4.22 -45.77 -11.86
CA PRO A 771 4.40 -46.50 -13.11
C PRO A 771 4.77 -45.57 -14.26
N ASN A 772 5.84 -45.92 -14.99
CA ASN A 772 6.42 -45.09 -16.05
C ASN A 772 6.79 -43.67 -15.59
N GLY A 773 7.06 -43.49 -14.28
CA GLY A 773 7.43 -42.21 -13.72
C GLY A 773 8.73 -41.66 -14.32
N PHE A 774 8.94 -40.37 -14.09
CA PHE A 774 10.20 -39.71 -14.41
C PHE A 774 11.35 -40.35 -13.62
N ARG A 775 12.41 -40.75 -14.32
CA ARG A 775 13.63 -41.24 -13.68
C ARG A 775 14.53 -40.07 -13.29
N LEU A 776 14.73 -39.86 -12.00
CA LEU A 776 15.58 -38.77 -11.51
C LEU A 776 17.07 -39.10 -11.78
N PRO A 777 17.78 -38.31 -12.61
CA PRO A 777 19.19 -38.54 -12.96
C PRO A 777 20.09 -38.72 -11.73
N GLY A 778 20.97 -39.72 -11.78
CA GLY A 778 21.91 -40.06 -10.70
C GLY A 778 21.31 -40.92 -9.57
N THR A 779 20.03 -41.27 -9.65
CA THR A 779 19.33 -42.07 -8.62
C THR A 779 18.59 -43.27 -9.24
N ASN A 780 17.98 -44.10 -8.40
CA ASN A 780 17.05 -45.16 -8.81
C ASN A 780 15.56 -44.70 -8.77
N LEU A 781 15.31 -43.45 -8.35
CA LEU A 781 13.96 -42.95 -8.07
C LEU A 781 13.12 -42.82 -9.34
N SER A 782 11.85 -43.20 -9.22
CA SER A 782 10.82 -43.06 -10.25
C SER A 782 9.68 -42.23 -9.67
N LEU A 783 9.55 -40.99 -10.14
CA LEU A 783 8.68 -39.96 -9.56
C LEU A 783 7.54 -39.59 -10.51
N ASP A 784 6.44 -39.07 -9.97
CA ASP A 784 5.43 -38.42 -10.79
C ASP A 784 6.01 -37.12 -11.39
N PRO A 785 5.48 -36.62 -12.53
CA PRO A 785 6.08 -35.47 -13.20
C PRO A 785 6.04 -34.17 -12.37
N VAL A 786 5.16 -34.05 -11.36
CA VAL A 786 5.10 -32.87 -10.48
C VAL A 786 6.27 -32.92 -9.49
N LYS A 787 6.46 -34.03 -8.76
CA LYS A 787 7.60 -34.19 -7.85
C LYS A 787 8.93 -34.28 -8.59
N GLY A 788 8.94 -34.95 -9.74
CA GLY A 788 10.10 -35.01 -10.63
C GLY A 788 10.59 -33.62 -11.03
N ALA A 789 9.67 -32.73 -11.42
CA ALA A 789 10.01 -31.35 -11.77
C ALA A 789 10.59 -30.55 -10.60
N PHE A 790 10.07 -30.74 -9.39
CA PHE A 790 10.66 -30.16 -8.17
C PHE A 790 12.10 -30.65 -7.95
N ASP A 791 12.32 -31.96 -8.04
CA ASP A 791 13.60 -32.58 -7.70
C ASP A 791 14.71 -32.22 -8.68
N ILE A 792 14.48 -32.39 -9.98
CA ILE A 792 15.49 -32.05 -10.97
C ILE A 792 15.72 -30.53 -11.04
N GLY A 793 14.67 -29.71 -10.92
CA GLY A 793 14.81 -28.26 -10.87
C GLY A 793 15.60 -27.79 -9.64
N THR A 794 15.38 -28.42 -8.49
CA THR A 794 16.16 -28.14 -7.26
C THR A 794 17.61 -28.57 -7.44
N LEU A 795 17.88 -29.76 -7.96
CA LEU A 795 19.25 -30.25 -8.21
C LEU A 795 20.05 -29.32 -9.13
N ILE A 796 19.43 -28.82 -10.20
CA ILE A 796 20.05 -27.89 -11.14
C ILE A 796 20.44 -26.58 -10.42
N ARG A 797 19.54 -26.03 -9.59
CA ARG A 797 19.67 -24.67 -9.04
C ARG A 797 20.41 -24.58 -7.70
N TYR A 798 20.43 -25.63 -6.88
CA TYR A 798 20.74 -25.52 -5.45
C TYR A 798 22.10 -24.86 -5.14
N LEU A 799 23.15 -25.26 -5.86
CA LEU A 799 24.50 -24.75 -5.68
C LEU A 799 24.75 -23.40 -6.39
N ASP A 800 23.78 -22.86 -7.10
CA ASP A 800 23.90 -21.63 -7.89
C ASP A 800 25.03 -21.70 -8.94
N HIS A 801 25.31 -22.91 -9.45
CA HIS A 801 26.38 -23.19 -10.40
C HIS A 801 25.86 -23.34 -11.84
N ASN A 802 24.54 -23.27 -12.04
CA ASN A 802 23.93 -23.27 -13.36
C ASN A 802 24.02 -21.90 -14.05
N ASP A 803 23.52 -21.83 -15.28
CA ASP A 803 23.54 -20.65 -16.13
C ASP A 803 22.89 -19.40 -15.48
N ALA A 804 23.10 -18.23 -16.10
CA ALA A 804 22.46 -16.99 -15.68
C ALA A 804 22.24 -16.06 -16.88
N LEU A 805 21.17 -15.28 -16.84
CA LEU A 805 20.95 -14.18 -17.76
C LEU A 805 20.52 -12.94 -16.96
N GLY A 806 21.12 -11.79 -17.27
CA GLY A 806 20.87 -10.55 -16.57
C GLY A 806 20.09 -9.53 -17.41
N GLY A 807 19.11 -8.86 -16.80
CA GLY A 807 18.39 -7.71 -17.34
C GLY A 807 17.98 -6.75 -16.21
N ALA A 808 16.83 -6.11 -16.35
CA ALA A 808 16.15 -5.41 -15.26
C ALA A 808 15.74 -6.36 -14.12
N GLU A 809 15.42 -7.61 -14.46
CA GLU A 809 15.38 -8.75 -13.54
C GLU A 809 16.56 -9.69 -13.81
N TRP A 810 16.93 -10.51 -12.82
CA TRP A 810 17.91 -11.59 -13.00
C TRP A 810 17.26 -12.94 -12.83
N GLY A 811 17.70 -13.94 -13.60
CA GLY A 811 17.27 -15.31 -13.41
C GLY A 811 18.17 -16.32 -14.09
N HIS A 812 17.79 -17.58 -13.93
CA HIS A 812 18.51 -18.74 -14.44
C HIS A 812 17.58 -19.50 -15.39
N PRO A 813 17.68 -19.27 -16.71
CA PRO A 813 16.79 -19.92 -17.66
C PRO A 813 16.87 -21.45 -17.66
N SER A 814 18.02 -22.03 -17.28
CA SER A 814 18.16 -23.50 -17.18
C SER A 814 17.23 -24.13 -16.15
N ASP A 815 16.72 -23.36 -15.18
CA ASP A 815 15.79 -23.86 -14.17
C ASP A 815 14.56 -24.54 -14.81
N ASN A 816 14.08 -24.00 -15.95
CA ASN A 816 12.94 -24.56 -16.69
C ASN A 816 13.15 -26.00 -17.16
N LEU A 817 14.41 -26.46 -17.28
CA LEU A 817 14.71 -27.85 -17.62
C LEU A 817 14.10 -28.81 -16.59
N GLY A 818 13.91 -28.38 -15.34
CA GLY A 818 13.23 -29.15 -14.31
C GLY A 818 11.85 -29.64 -14.75
N ALA A 819 11.00 -28.71 -15.21
CA ALA A 819 9.67 -29.04 -15.70
C ALA A 819 9.69 -29.76 -17.06
N ILE A 820 10.56 -29.32 -17.96
CA ILE A 820 10.67 -29.86 -19.34
C ILE A 820 11.08 -31.33 -19.30
N LEU A 821 12.18 -31.66 -18.62
CA LEU A 821 12.75 -33.01 -18.62
C LEU A 821 11.83 -34.00 -17.90
N ALA A 822 11.28 -33.60 -16.74
CA ALA A 822 10.39 -34.44 -15.96
C ALA A 822 9.12 -34.84 -16.73
N VAL A 823 8.49 -33.87 -17.41
CA VAL A 823 7.28 -34.14 -18.21
C VAL A 823 7.63 -34.93 -19.47
N ALA A 824 8.68 -34.57 -20.18
CA ALA A 824 9.01 -35.20 -21.45
C ALA A 824 9.45 -36.67 -21.30
N ASP A 825 10.27 -37.00 -20.30
CA ASP A 825 10.65 -38.37 -20.00
C ASP A 825 9.44 -39.22 -19.57
N TRP A 826 8.61 -38.70 -18.65
CA TRP A 826 7.38 -39.38 -18.22
C TRP A 826 6.44 -39.67 -19.41
N LEU A 827 6.19 -38.68 -20.28
CA LEU A 827 5.37 -38.88 -21.47
C LEU A 827 5.99 -39.91 -22.41
N CYS A 828 7.31 -39.91 -22.56
CA CYS A 828 8.02 -40.82 -23.46
C CYS A 828 7.88 -42.26 -22.97
N ARG A 829 8.12 -42.51 -21.68
CA ARG A 829 7.95 -43.82 -21.04
C ARG A 829 6.49 -44.28 -21.07
N ALA A 830 5.55 -43.38 -20.75
CA ALA A 830 4.13 -43.70 -20.76
C ALA A 830 3.64 -44.06 -22.18
N SER A 831 4.11 -43.35 -23.20
CA SER A 831 3.82 -43.64 -24.61
C SER A 831 4.43 -44.97 -25.06
N ALA A 832 5.72 -45.22 -24.75
CA ALA A 832 6.40 -46.46 -25.10
C ALA A 832 5.75 -47.70 -24.45
N SER A 833 5.21 -47.55 -23.23
CA SER A 833 4.48 -48.63 -22.54
C SER A 833 3.08 -48.91 -23.10
N GLY A 834 2.59 -48.10 -24.05
CA GLY A 834 1.23 -48.19 -24.60
C GLY A 834 0.12 -47.69 -23.66
N ARG A 835 0.45 -47.12 -22.49
CA ARG A 835 -0.54 -46.66 -21.51
C ARG A 835 -1.22 -45.33 -21.89
N CYS A 836 -0.54 -44.48 -22.65
CA CYS A 836 -1.15 -43.29 -23.22
C CYS A 836 -0.71 -43.11 -24.67
N LYS A 837 -1.62 -42.66 -25.53
CA LYS A 837 -1.25 -42.18 -26.86
C LYS A 837 -0.87 -40.71 -26.74
N HIS A 838 0.41 -40.40 -26.90
CA HIS A 838 0.88 -39.01 -26.88
C HIS A 838 0.34 -38.24 -28.10
N THR A 839 -0.15 -37.03 -27.86
CA THR A 839 -0.77 -36.15 -28.90
C THR A 839 0.01 -34.87 -29.15
N GLY A 840 1.07 -34.62 -28.40
CA GLY A 840 1.93 -33.44 -28.56
C GLY A 840 3.08 -33.66 -29.55
N PRO A 841 4.15 -32.85 -29.47
CA PRO A 841 5.31 -32.98 -30.36
C PRO A 841 6.04 -34.32 -30.15
N PRO A 842 6.82 -34.80 -31.14
CA PRO A 842 7.65 -36.00 -30.99
C PRO A 842 8.55 -35.92 -29.75
N LEU A 843 8.69 -36.99 -28.97
CA LEU A 843 9.43 -36.98 -27.71
C LEU A 843 10.91 -37.32 -27.91
N THR A 844 11.58 -36.52 -28.75
CA THR A 844 12.99 -36.68 -29.11
C THR A 844 13.85 -35.57 -28.52
N MET A 845 15.18 -35.75 -28.55
CA MET A 845 16.15 -34.72 -28.13
C MET A 845 15.95 -33.39 -28.87
N ARG A 846 15.59 -33.41 -30.15
CA ARG A 846 15.23 -32.20 -30.90
C ARG A 846 14.12 -31.40 -30.23
N THR A 847 13.06 -32.08 -29.77
CA THR A 847 11.94 -31.44 -29.07
C THR A 847 12.34 -30.95 -27.69
N LEU A 848 13.16 -31.71 -26.96
CA LEU A 848 13.71 -31.28 -25.66
C LEU A 848 14.47 -29.96 -25.80
N LEU A 849 15.39 -29.88 -26.77
CA LEU A 849 16.15 -28.67 -27.07
C LEU A 849 15.23 -27.53 -27.54
N THR A 850 14.20 -27.83 -28.32
CA THR A 850 13.20 -26.84 -28.77
C THR A 850 12.47 -26.20 -27.59
N ALA A 851 11.99 -27.05 -26.66
CA ALA A 851 11.32 -26.59 -25.45
C ALA A 851 12.27 -25.75 -24.58
N LEU A 852 13.54 -26.14 -24.48
CA LEU A 852 14.54 -25.41 -23.72
C LEU A 852 14.77 -24.00 -24.30
N ILE A 853 14.99 -23.89 -25.62
CA ILE A 853 15.18 -22.59 -26.29
C ILE A 853 13.93 -21.70 -26.11
N LYS A 854 12.74 -22.27 -26.28
CA LYS A 854 11.49 -21.51 -26.10
C LYS A 854 11.32 -21.01 -24.66
N ALA A 855 11.60 -21.84 -23.66
CA ALA A 855 11.53 -21.44 -22.26
C ALA A 855 12.55 -20.32 -21.94
N TYR A 856 13.78 -20.45 -22.46
CA TYR A 856 14.82 -19.43 -22.29
C TYR A 856 14.39 -18.11 -22.89
N GLU A 857 13.81 -18.11 -24.08
CA GLU A 857 13.38 -16.89 -24.75
C GLU A 857 12.21 -16.21 -24.03
N ILE A 858 11.24 -16.97 -23.53
CA ILE A 858 10.11 -16.43 -22.77
C ILE A 858 10.62 -15.74 -21.50
N GLN A 859 11.36 -16.45 -20.65
CA GLN A 859 11.93 -15.87 -19.43
C GLN A 859 12.90 -14.72 -19.75
N GLY A 860 13.76 -14.92 -20.75
CA GLY A 860 14.75 -13.97 -21.27
C GLY A 860 14.17 -12.63 -21.69
N CYS A 861 13.15 -12.64 -22.56
CA CYS A 861 12.61 -11.38 -23.07
C CYS A 861 11.89 -10.58 -21.97
N TYR A 862 11.21 -11.26 -21.04
CA TYR A 862 10.59 -10.60 -19.90
C TYR A 862 11.64 -9.96 -18.99
N GLN A 863 12.69 -10.68 -18.61
CA GLN A 863 13.66 -10.15 -17.64
C GLN A 863 14.48 -8.95 -18.13
N ILE A 864 14.55 -8.69 -19.45
CA ILE A 864 15.32 -7.55 -19.99
C ILE A 864 14.83 -6.21 -19.41
N SER A 865 13.52 -5.96 -19.45
CA SER A 865 12.94 -4.66 -19.04
C SER A 865 11.98 -4.75 -17.85
N ASN A 866 11.60 -5.95 -17.38
CA ASN A 866 10.57 -6.13 -16.36
C ASN A 866 11.17 -6.59 -15.01
N ALA A 867 11.37 -5.66 -14.07
CA ALA A 867 11.96 -5.92 -12.75
C ALA A 867 10.91 -6.36 -11.70
N PHE A 868 10.66 -7.65 -11.57
CA PHE A 868 9.72 -8.20 -10.56
C PHE A 868 10.22 -7.98 -9.12
N ASN A 869 11.55 -7.95 -8.94
CA ASN A 869 12.22 -7.67 -7.69
C ASN A 869 11.84 -6.28 -7.11
N ALA A 870 11.57 -5.29 -7.96
CA ALA A 870 11.17 -3.94 -7.56
C ALA A 870 9.79 -3.93 -6.88
N PHE A 871 8.98 -4.96 -7.14
CA PHE A 871 7.67 -5.19 -6.53
C PHE A 871 7.71 -6.26 -5.43
N GLY A 872 8.90 -6.68 -5.00
CA GLY A 872 9.08 -7.67 -3.93
C GLY A 872 8.79 -9.12 -4.33
N ILE A 873 8.63 -9.40 -5.62
CA ILE A 873 8.36 -10.74 -6.19
C ILE A 873 9.68 -11.38 -6.60
N ASP A 874 9.82 -12.69 -6.40
CA ASP A 874 10.99 -13.42 -6.87
C ASP A 874 10.93 -13.74 -8.36
N HIS A 875 12.09 -13.75 -9.04
CA HIS A 875 12.19 -14.00 -10.49
C HIS A 875 11.62 -15.35 -10.94
N VAL A 876 11.45 -16.31 -10.03
CA VAL A 876 10.95 -17.66 -10.35
C VAL A 876 9.50 -17.64 -10.84
N ILE A 877 8.78 -16.51 -10.75
CA ILE A 877 7.54 -16.30 -11.51
C ILE A 877 7.75 -16.51 -13.02
N LEU A 878 8.89 -16.07 -13.57
CA LEU A 878 9.21 -16.25 -14.98
C LEU A 878 9.59 -17.70 -15.32
N VAL A 879 10.20 -18.42 -14.38
CA VAL A 879 10.40 -19.88 -14.50
C VAL A 879 9.03 -20.58 -14.56
N LYS A 880 8.10 -20.23 -13.66
CA LYS A 880 6.74 -20.77 -13.67
C LYS A 880 6.03 -20.48 -15.00
N LEU A 881 6.13 -19.26 -15.52
CA LEU A 881 5.53 -18.82 -16.78
C LEU A 881 6.08 -19.58 -17.99
N ALA A 882 7.41 -19.57 -18.16
CA ALA A 882 8.08 -20.20 -19.30
C ALA A 882 7.88 -21.71 -19.28
N SER A 883 8.05 -22.36 -18.12
CA SER A 883 7.80 -23.78 -17.93
C SER A 883 6.35 -24.15 -18.23
N ALA A 884 5.37 -23.39 -17.75
CA ALA A 884 3.95 -23.70 -17.99
C ALA A 884 3.59 -23.64 -19.48
N ALA A 885 4.16 -22.67 -20.22
CA ALA A 885 3.96 -22.53 -21.66
C ALA A 885 4.46 -23.76 -22.43
N VAL A 886 5.71 -24.17 -22.19
CA VAL A 886 6.32 -25.28 -22.93
C VAL A 886 5.80 -26.63 -22.46
N VAL A 887 5.45 -26.79 -21.18
CA VAL A 887 4.83 -28.00 -20.66
C VAL A 887 3.43 -28.21 -21.24
N ALA A 888 2.62 -27.15 -21.39
CA ALA A 888 1.33 -27.25 -22.06
C ALA A 888 1.48 -27.80 -23.49
N TRP A 889 2.47 -27.30 -24.25
CA TRP A 889 2.79 -27.80 -25.57
C TRP A 889 3.31 -29.25 -25.56
N LEU A 890 4.23 -29.59 -24.65
CA LEU A 890 4.72 -30.95 -24.48
C LEU A 890 3.63 -31.94 -24.09
N LEU A 891 2.61 -31.53 -23.34
CA LEU A 891 1.45 -32.36 -22.99
C LEU A 891 0.48 -32.58 -24.16
N GLY A 892 0.67 -31.89 -25.29
CA GLY A 892 -0.24 -31.90 -26.42
C GLY A 892 -1.54 -31.15 -26.16
N LEU A 893 -1.52 -30.13 -25.29
CA LEU A 893 -2.65 -29.23 -25.10
C LEU A 893 -2.87 -28.35 -26.33
N THR A 894 -4.11 -27.94 -26.57
CA THR A 894 -4.42 -26.98 -27.64
C THR A 894 -3.89 -25.58 -27.31
N GLU A 895 -3.86 -24.68 -28.30
CA GLU A 895 -3.55 -23.26 -28.06
C GLU A 895 -4.50 -22.65 -27.02
N GLU A 896 -5.80 -22.97 -27.07
CA GLU A 896 -6.79 -22.49 -26.10
C GLU A 896 -6.49 -22.97 -24.67
N GLN A 897 -6.14 -24.25 -24.52
CA GLN A 897 -5.70 -24.79 -23.24
C GLN A 897 -4.35 -24.19 -22.78
N THR A 898 -3.48 -23.81 -23.72
CA THR A 898 -2.22 -23.13 -23.38
C THR A 898 -2.48 -21.71 -22.88
N LEU A 899 -3.39 -20.96 -23.53
CA LEU A 899 -3.86 -19.65 -23.05
C LEU A 899 -4.44 -19.78 -21.62
N ALA A 900 -5.27 -20.81 -21.40
CA ALA A 900 -5.81 -21.09 -20.08
C ALA A 900 -4.72 -21.40 -19.05
N THR A 901 -3.76 -22.24 -19.40
CA THR A 901 -2.62 -22.59 -18.53
C THR A 901 -1.82 -21.35 -18.12
N LEU A 902 -1.51 -20.48 -19.08
CA LEU A 902 -0.79 -19.23 -18.82
C LEU A 902 -1.62 -18.25 -18.01
N SER A 903 -2.93 -18.23 -18.16
CA SER A 903 -3.78 -17.40 -17.30
C SER A 903 -3.72 -17.81 -15.83
N HIS A 904 -3.66 -19.12 -15.56
CA HIS A 904 -3.51 -19.65 -14.20
C HIS A 904 -2.18 -19.23 -13.56
N VAL A 905 -1.10 -19.11 -14.35
CA VAL A 905 0.20 -18.63 -13.83
C VAL A 905 0.07 -17.24 -13.21
N TRP A 906 -0.65 -16.33 -13.87
CA TRP A 906 -0.81 -14.95 -13.43
C TRP A 906 -1.83 -14.77 -12.31
N MET A 907 -2.81 -15.68 -12.21
CA MET A 907 -3.75 -15.75 -11.09
C MET A 907 -3.15 -16.43 -9.84
N ASP A 908 -2.03 -17.14 -9.98
CA ASP A 908 -1.39 -17.85 -8.89
C ASP A 908 -0.70 -16.93 -7.88
N GLY A 909 -0.50 -17.42 -6.66
CA GLY A 909 0.31 -16.74 -5.65
C GLY A 909 1.76 -16.63 -6.11
N GLN A 910 2.32 -15.42 -6.07
CA GLN A 910 3.70 -15.19 -6.51
C GLN A 910 4.66 -15.17 -5.30
N PRO A 911 5.78 -15.89 -5.38
CA PRO A 911 6.68 -16.02 -4.24
C PRO A 911 7.34 -14.67 -3.92
N SER A 912 7.37 -14.33 -2.62
CA SER A 912 8.16 -13.20 -2.13
C SER A 912 9.66 -13.47 -2.31
N ARG A 913 10.47 -12.43 -2.53
CA ARG A 913 11.94 -12.54 -2.65
C ARG A 913 12.70 -12.44 -1.31
N VAL A 914 12.02 -12.36 -0.16
CA VAL A 914 12.65 -12.15 1.16
C VAL A 914 13.80 -13.12 1.47
N TYR A 915 13.72 -14.37 1.02
CA TYR A 915 14.77 -15.39 1.26
C TYR A 915 16.08 -15.15 0.49
N ARG A 916 16.18 -14.07 -0.29
CA ARG A 916 17.39 -13.65 -1.01
C ARG A 916 17.98 -12.33 -0.51
N THR A 917 17.44 -11.73 0.56
CA THR A 917 17.80 -10.36 0.96
C THR A 917 18.25 -10.25 2.42
N GLY A 918 19.39 -9.56 2.61
CA GLY A 918 19.93 -9.18 3.93
C GLY A 918 20.03 -10.35 4.90
N ALA A 919 19.63 -10.11 6.15
CA ALA A 919 19.62 -11.10 7.23
C ALA A 919 18.65 -12.29 7.02
N ASN A 920 17.78 -12.23 5.99
CA ASN A 920 16.83 -13.29 5.67
C ASN A 920 17.32 -14.22 4.54
N THR A 921 18.56 -14.08 4.09
CA THR A 921 19.12 -14.96 3.06
C THR A 921 19.24 -16.39 3.57
N ILE A 922 18.43 -17.30 3.03
CA ILE A 922 18.31 -18.70 3.49
C ILE A 922 18.27 -19.70 2.31
N PRO A 923 18.44 -21.02 2.55
CA PRO A 923 18.52 -22.04 1.49
C PRO A 923 17.34 -22.13 0.51
N ARG A 924 16.18 -21.51 0.81
CA ARG A 924 15.07 -21.38 -0.16
C ARG A 924 15.51 -20.78 -1.50
N LYS A 925 16.55 -19.95 -1.52
CA LYS A 925 17.14 -19.44 -2.77
C LYS A 925 17.53 -20.54 -3.76
N GLY A 926 17.93 -21.72 -3.24
CA GLY A 926 18.42 -22.86 -4.01
C GLY A 926 17.33 -23.83 -4.50
N TRP A 927 16.12 -23.80 -3.94
CA TRP A 927 15.03 -24.70 -4.34
C TRP A 927 13.76 -23.99 -4.83
N ALA A 928 13.67 -22.65 -4.73
CA ALA A 928 12.50 -21.89 -5.20
C ALA A 928 12.19 -22.07 -6.69
N ALA A 929 13.19 -22.31 -7.53
CA ALA A 929 12.99 -22.56 -8.95
C ALA A 929 12.42 -23.97 -9.24
N GLY A 930 12.83 -24.97 -8.44
CA GLY A 930 12.20 -26.30 -8.44
C GLY A 930 10.72 -26.23 -8.06
N ASP A 931 10.38 -25.44 -7.04
CA ASP A 931 8.98 -25.17 -6.65
C ASP A 931 8.17 -24.50 -7.78
N ALA A 932 8.76 -23.55 -8.50
CA ALA A 932 8.14 -22.94 -9.68
C ALA A 932 7.92 -23.94 -10.82
N CYS A 933 8.87 -24.84 -11.08
CA CYS A 933 8.75 -25.93 -12.06
C CYS A 933 7.61 -26.88 -11.70
N MET A 934 7.58 -27.33 -10.43
CA MET A 934 6.50 -28.16 -9.88
C MET A 934 5.14 -27.51 -10.09
N ARG A 935 5.03 -26.21 -9.78
CA ARG A 935 3.78 -25.46 -9.93
C ARG A 935 3.35 -25.33 -11.39
N ALA A 936 4.29 -25.07 -12.30
CA ALA A 936 4.01 -25.01 -13.74
C ALA A 936 3.42 -26.33 -14.27
N VAL A 937 4.04 -27.47 -13.92
CA VAL A 937 3.53 -28.79 -14.31
C VAL A 937 2.13 -29.03 -13.73
N HIS A 938 1.94 -28.72 -12.45
CA HIS A 938 0.65 -28.87 -11.79
C HIS A 938 -0.46 -28.05 -12.49
N LEU A 939 -0.22 -26.77 -12.79
CA LEU A 939 -1.21 -25.91 -13.47
C LEU A 939 -1.58 -26.45 -14.86
N ALA A 940 -0.60 -26.89 -15.65
CA ALA A 940 -0.86 -27.48 -16.97
C ALA A 940 -1.68 -28.79 -16.88
N LEU A 941 -1.41 -29.62 -15.86
CA LEU A 941 -2.19 -30.84 -15.60
C LEU A 941 -3.63 -30.54 -15.18
N LEU A 942 -3.88 -29.47 -14.43
CA LEU A 942 -5.24 -29.03 -14.08
C LEU A 942 -6.03 -28.60 -15.33
N VAL A 943 -5.40 -27.83 -16.23
CA VAL A 943 -6.05 -27.44 -17.49
C VAL A 943 -6.27 -28.62 -18.41
N ARG A 944 -5.32 -29.58 -18.46
CA ARG A 944 -5.52 -30.86 -19.16
C ARG A 944 -6.73 -31.62 -18.64
N ALA A 945 -7.04 -31.50 -17.35
CA ALA A 945 -8.23 -32.09 -16.72
C ALA A 945 -9.52 -31.28 -16.98
N GLY A 946 -9.47 -30.22 -17.78
CA GLY A 946 -10.63 -29.44 -18.21
C GLY A 946 -10.85 -28.14 -17.44
N GLN A 947 -9.88 -27.67 -16.63
CA GLN A 947 -10.03 -26.37 -15.97
C GLN A 947 -9.97 -25.21 -16.98
N PRO A 948 -10.96 -24.30 -16.96
CA PRO A 948 -10.97 -23.15 -17.86
C PRO A 948 -9.94 -22.11 -17.43
N GLY A 949 -9.54 -21.26 -18.37
CA GLY A 949 -8.73 -20.07 -18.09
C GLY A 949 -9.57 -18.82 -17.89
N ALA A 950 -8.92 -17.76 -17.43
CA ALA A 950 -9.47 -16.41 -17.43
C ALA A 950 -8.82 -15.60 -18.56
N PRO A 951 -9.58 -14.91 -19.43
CA PRO A 951 -8.98 -14.14 -20.52
C PRO A 951 -8.07 -13.00 -20.06
N THR A 952 -8.46 -12.26 -19.03
CA THR A 952 -7.83 -10.98 -18.66
C THR A 952 -7.13 -10.97 -17.28
N PRO A 953 -6.32 -11.99 -16.91
CA PRO A 953 -5.72 -12.12 -15.58
C PRO A 953 -4.61 -11.09 -15.34
N LEU A 954 -4.10 -10.42 -16.38
CA LEU A 954 -3.15 -9.33 -16.27
C LEU A 954 -3.87 -7.98 -16.18
N SER A 955 -4.82 -7.73 -17.09
CA SER A 955 -5.39 -6.39 -17.30
C SER A 955 -6.68 -6.08 -16.54
N SER A 956 -7.43 -7.09 -16.08
CA SER A 956 -8.71 -6.87 -15.41
C SER A 956 -8.57 -5.95 -14.21
N LEU A 957 -9.44 -4.95 -14.08
CA LEU A 957 -9.50 -4.11 -12.89
C LEU A 957 -10.59 -4.60 -11.94
N PRO A 958 -10.36 -4.61 -10.62
CA PRO A 958 -9.10 -4.27 -9.94
C PRO A 958 -8.14 -5.46 -9.76
N PHE A 959 -8.53 -6.67 -10.17
CA PHE A 959 -7.89 -7.91 -9.69
C PHE A 959 -6.72 -8.43 -10.52
N GLY A 960 -6.53 -7.90 -11.72
CA GLY A 960 -5.49 -8.30 -12.66
C GLY A 960 -4.09 -8.01 -12.13
N PHE A 961 -3.14 -8.82 -12.58
CA PHE A 961 -1.75 -8.77 -12.13
C PHE A 961 -1.11 -7.37 -12.23
N TYR A 962 -1.45 -6.59 -13.27
CA TYR A 962 -0.97 -5.22 -13.43
C TYR A 962 -1.45 -4.30 -12.34
N ALA A 963 -2.76 -4.28 -12.07
CA ALA A 963 -3.33 -3.38 -11.08
C ALA A 963 -2.96 -3.79 -9.65
N ARG A 964 -2.87 -5.10 -9.37
CA ARG A 964 -2.64 -5.61 -8.01
C ARG A 964 -1.16 -5.67 -7.61
N THR A 965 -0.23 -5.85 -8.56
CA THR A 965 1.18 -6.10 -8.23
C THR A 965 2.20 -5.34 -9.09
N PHE A 966 2.06 -5.35 -10.42
CA PHE A 966 3.17 -4.99 -11.32
C PHE A 966 3.14 -3.54 -11.83
N GLY A 967 2.02 -2.84 -11.65
CA GLY A 967 1.81 -1.48 -12.12
C GLY A 967 1.05 -1.39 -13.45
N ALA A 968 0.36 -0.27 -13.66
CA ALA A 968 -0.56 -0.07 -14.79
C ALA A 968 0.11 0.02 -16.17
N ASN A 969 1.43 0.21 -16.23
CA ASN A 969 2.18 0.30 -17.49
C ASN A 969 2.35 -1.07 -18.19
N GLY A 970 2.03 -2.17 -17.50
CA GLY A 970 2.12 -3.52 -18.06
C GLY A 970 3.56 -3.99 -18.27
N PHE A 971 3.72 -5.00 -19.13
CA PHE A 971 5.05 -5.52 -19.47
C PHE A 971 5.66 -4.77 -20.65
N GLU A 972 6.93 -4.42 -20.52
CA GLU A 972 7.74 -3.89 -21.61
C GLU A 972 8.50 -5.03 -22.29
N MET A 973 8.24 -5.25 -23.57
CA MET A 973 8.91 -6.27 -24.37
C MET A 973 9.84 -5.58 -25.38
N PRO A 974 11.13 -5.37 -25.05
CA PRO A 974 12.05 -4.61 -25.89
C PRO A 974 12.38 -5.30 -27.22
N ARG A 975 11.97 -6.57 -27.36
CA ARG A 975 12.15 -7.40 -28.55
C ARG A 975 11.03 -8.43 -28.65
N PRO A 976 10.69 -8.89 -29.87
CA PRO A 976 9.86 -10.07 -30.05
C PRO A 976 10.61 -11.34 -29.60
N PHE A 977 9.86 -12.39 -29.29
CA PHE A 977 10.44 -13.70 -29.02
C PHE A 977 11.12 -14.28 -30.28
N GLY A 978 12.34 -14.76 -30.11
CA GLY A 978 13.09 -15.52 -31.09
C GLY A 978 14.00 -16.55 -30.44
N MET A 979 15.31 -16.33 -30.41
CA MET A 979 16.29 -17.28 -29.85
C MET A 979 17.48 -16.57 -29.19
N TRP A 980 17.30 -15.32 -28.79
CA TRP A 980 18.39 -14.51 -28.28
C TRP A 980 18.86 -14.93 -26.90
N ALA A 981 17.95 -15.33 -26.02
CA ALA A 981 18.29 -15.67 -24.64
C ALA A 981 19.29 -16.84 -24.58
N ILE A 982 19.02 -17.93 -25.32
CA ILE A 982 19.95 -19.07 -25.37
C ILE A 982 21.29 -18.70 -26.03
N GLN A 983 21.28 -17.74 -26.97
CA GLN A 983 22.49 -17.26 -27.64
C GLN A 983 23.26 -16.21 -26.83
N ASN A 984 22.75 -15.75 -25.68
CA ASN A 984 23.33 -14.67 -24.85
C ASN A 984 23.40 -15.01 -23.36
N VAL A 985 23.14 -16.27 -23.00
CA VAL A 985 23.24 -16.74 -21.62
C VAL A 985 24.70 -16.81 -21.16
N LEU A 986 24.92 -16.65 -19.86
CA LEU A 986 26.23 -16.85 -19.22
C LEU A 986 26.26 -18.21 -18.54
N PHE A 987 27.28 -19.02 -18.82
CA PHE A 987 27.53 -20.26 -18.08
C PHE A 987 28.49 -20.01 -16.93
N LYS A 988 28.14 -20.47 -15.73
CA LYS A 988 29.05 -20.40 -14.59
C LYS A 988 30.02 -21.57 -14.63
N VAL A 989 31.18 -21.35 -15.24
CA VAL A 989 32.27 -22.34 -15.32
C VAL A 989 33.02 -22.52 -13.99
N MET A 990 32.66 -21.73 -12.98
CA MET A 990 33.08 -21.82 -11.59
C MET A 990 31.91 -21.41 -10.68
N PRO A 991 31.81 -21.93 -9.44
CA PRO A 991 30.72 -21.65 -8.52
C PRO A 991 30.91 -20.26 -7.87
N VAL A 992 30.76 -19.21 -8.66
CA VAL A 992 30.84 -17.81 -8.25
C VAL A 992 29.57 -17.13 -8.77
N GLU A 993 29.02 -16.16 -8.02
CA GLU A 993 27.94 -15.32 -8.54
C GLU A 993 28.37 -14.70 -9.89
N GLY A 994 27.46 -14.64 -10.88
CA GLY A 994 27.83 -14.39 -12.27
C GLY A 994 28.63 -13.10 -12.50
N HIS A 995 28.35 -12.06 -11.73
CA HIS A 995 29.04 -10.77 -11.82
C HIS A 995 30.45 -10.78 -11.22
N GLY A 996 30.80 -11.81 -10.44
CA GLY A 996 32.13 -11.99 -9.85
C GLY A 996 33.11 -12.79 -10.72
N ILE A 997 32.63 -13.51 -11.74
CA ILE A 997 33.47 -14.44 -12.53
C ILE A 997 34.62 -13.71 -13.23
N ALA A 998 34.33 -12.61 -13.94
CA ALA A 998 35.36 -11.83 -14.63
C ALA A 998 36.42 -11.28 -13.65
N ALA A 999 36.00 -10.90 -12.44
CA ALA A 999 36.91 -10.40 -11.41
C ALA A 999 37.82 -11.51 -10.86
N VAL A 1000 37.30 -12.73 -10.68
CA VAL A 1000 38.10 -13.91 -10.28
C VAL A 1000 39.10 -14.29 -11.36
N GLU A 1001 38.70 -14.30 -12.63
CA GLU A 1001 39.63 -14.58 -13.75
C GLU A 1001 40.75 -13.53 -13.79
N ALA A 1002 40.40 -12.24 -13.68
CA ALA A 1002 41.39 -11.16 -13.61
C ALA A 1002 42.33 -11.31 -12.40
N ALA A 1003 41.84 -11.77 -11.25
CA ALA A 1003 42.64 -12.01 -10.06
C ALA A 1003 43.65 -13.14 -10.28
N LEU A 1004 43.25 -14.24 -10.93
CA LEU A 1004 44.15 -15.35 -11.27
C LEU A 1004 45.23 -14.93 -12.27
N VAL A 1005 44.91 -14.07 -13.24
CA VAL A 1005 45.91 -13.48 -14.15
C VAL A 1005 46.89 -12.58 -13.39
N GLN A 1006 46.39 -11.72 -12.49
CA GLN A 1006 47.25 -10.88 -11.65
C GLN A 1006 48.15 -11.72 -10.74
N LEU A 1007 47.64 -12.82 -10.17
CA LEU A 1007 48.44 -13.75 -9.38
C LEU A 1007 49.55 -14.41 -10.21
N GLY A 1008 49.28 -14.76 -11.47
CA GLY A 1008 50.31 -15.23 -12.40
C GLY A 1008 51.43 -14.20 -12.60
N LYS A 1009 51.07 -12.92 -12.74
CA LYS A 1009 52.05 -11.81 -12.85
C LYS A 1009 52.85 -11.62 -11.56
N LEU A 1010 52.24 -11.78 -10.37
CA LEU A 1010 52.95 -11.76 -9.08
C LEU A 1010 53.99 -12.89 -9.00
N ARG A 1011 53.54 -14.12 -9.29
CA ARG A 1011 54.41 -15.33 -9.24
C ARG A 1011 55.58 -15.23 -10.22
N ALA A 1012 55.36 -14.67 -11.41
CA ALA A 1012 56.43 -14.43 -12.39
C ALA A 1012 57.51 -13.45 -11.88
N ARG A 1013 57.19 -12.61 -10.89
CA ARG A 1013 58.15 -11.73 -10.19
C ARG A 1013 58.69 -12.33 -8.89
N GLY A 1014 58.36 -13.58 -8.57
CA GLY A 1014 58.74 -14.23 -7.32
C GLY A 1014 57.98 -13.70 -6.08
N LEU A 1015 56.80 -13.09 -6.28
CA LEU A 1015 55.98 -12.50 -5.23
C LEU A 1015 54.70 -13.32 -4.97
N GLY A 1016 54.18 -13.26 -3.75
CA GLY A 1016 52.90 -13.86 -3.35
C GLY A 1016 51.83 -12.84 -2.96
N PRO A 1017 50.59 -13.30 -2.64
CA PRO A 1017 49.48 -12.45 -2.21
C PRO A 1017 49.78 -11.59 -0.96
N GLU A 1018 50.72 -12.02 -0.10
CA GLU A 1018 51.18 -11.27 1.06
C GLU A 1018 51.83 -9.92 0.69
N CYS A 1019 52.32 -9.77 -0.54
CA CYS A 1019 52.91 -8.54 -1.04
C CYS A 1019 51.88 -7.50 -1.51
N ILE A 1020 50.58 -7.83 -1.53
CA ILE A 1020 49.52 -6.94 -2.01
C ILE A 1020 49.23 -5.85 -0.97
N ALA A 1021 49.42 -4.59 -1.32
CA ALA A 1021 48.99 -3.46 -0.49
C ALA A 1021 47.50 -3.18 -0.66
N ARG A 1022 47.01 -3.20 -1.92
CA ARG A 1022 45.63 -2.83 -2.27
C ARG A 1022 45.24 -3.41 -3.63
N VAL A 1023 43.97 -3.77 -3.80
CA VAL A 1023 43.38 -4.13 -5.10
C VAL A 1023 42.25 -3.15 -5.42
N GLU A 1024 42.31 -2.50 -6.57
CA GLU A 1024 41.20 -1.74 -7.12
C GLU A 1024 40.47 -2.58 -8.18
N VAL A 1025 39.14 -2.62 -8.09
CA VAL A 1025 38.27 -3.40 -8.97
C VAL A 1025 37.28 -2.44 -9.61
N ARG A 1026 37.39 -2.23 -10.93
CA ARG A 1026 36.34 -1.58 -11.71
C ARG A 1026 35.35 -2.63 -12.21
N THR A 1027 34.06 -2.43 -11.98
CA THR A 1027 33.01 -3.40 -12.34
C THR A 1027 31.67 -2.72 -12.65
N THR A 1028 30.64 -3.50 -12.96
CA THR A 1028 29.31 -2.99 -13.33
C THR A 1028 28.52 -2.53 -12.10
N ARG A 1029 27.52 -1.66 -12.31
CA ARG A 1029 26.55 -1.28 -11.26
C ARG A 1029 25.78 -2.50 -10.71
N ALA A 1030 25.56 -3.53 -11.53
CA ALA A 1030 24.93 -4.77 -11.08
C ALA A 1030 25.83 -5.53 -10.09
N ALA A 1031 27.13 -5.67 -10.38
CA ALA A 1031 28.07 -6.27 -9.44
C ALA A 1031 28.10 -5.52 -8.09
N ASP A 1032 28.08 -4.18 -8.14
CA ASP A 1032 28.05 -3.32 -6.95
C ASP A 1032 26.77 -3.51 -6.12
N SER A 1033 25.60 -3.58 -6.76
CA SER A 1033 24.33 -3.72 -6.03
C SER A 1033 24.09 -5.13 -5.46
N ILE A 1034 24.70 -6.16 -6.03
CA ILE A 1034 24.44 -7.57 -5.69
C ILE A 1034 25.47 -8.15 -4.73
N ILE A 1035 26.75 -7.99 -5.08
CA ILE A 1035 27.84 -8.77 -4.48
C ILE A 1035 28.91 -7.90 -3.82
N ASN A 1036 28.77 -6.58 -3.78
CA ASN A 1036 29.63 -5.73 -2.96
C ASN A 1036 29.16 -5.76 -1.49
N LYS A 1037 29.79 -6.63 -0.69
CA LYS A 1037 29.48 -6.79 0.75
C LYS A 1037 30.68 -6.40 1.60
N ARG A 1038 30.43 -5.68 2.70
CA ARG A 1038 31.42 -5.35 3.74
C ARG A 1038 31.01 -5.95 5.08
N GLY A 1039 31.99 -6.16 5.97
CA GLY A 1039 31.75 -6.70 7.31
C GLY A 1039 31.70 -8.23 7.36
N GLN A 1040 31.13 -8.78 8.43
CA GLN A 1040 31.11 -10.23 8.67
C GLN A 1040 30.18 -10.95 7.67
N LEU A 1041 30.59 -12.14 7.21
CA LEU A 1041 29.78 -13.04 6.36
C LEU A 1041 29.38 -14.25 7.19
N HIS A 1042 28.09 -14.57 7.25
CA HIS A 1042 27.55 -15.47 8.28
C HIS A 1042 27.37 -16.92 7.82
N ASN A 1043 27.29 -17.16 6.51
CA ASN A 1043 27.03 -18.49 5.95
C ASN A 1043 27.63 -18.62 4.54
N ALA A 1044 27.53 -19.81 3.94
CA ALA A 1044 28.02 -20.06 2.58
C ALA A 1044 27.39 -19.15 1.51
N ALA A 1045 26.10 -18.84 1.64
CA ALA A 1045 25.36 -17.97 0.73
C ALA A 1045 25.77 -16.48 0.86
N ASP A 1046 26.39 -16.09 1.97
CA ASP A 1046 26.99 -14.77 2.09
C ASP A 1046 28.33 -14.68 1.35
N ARG A 1047 29.12 -15.76 1.41
CA ARG A 1047 30.47 -15.85 0.84
C ARG A 1047 30.46 -15.99 -0.68
N ASP A 1048 29.57 -16.81 -1.24
CA ASP A 1048 29.40 -16.94 -2.69
C ASP A 1048 28.89 -15.63 -3.37
N HIS A 1049 28.23 -14.76 -2.60
CA HIS A 1049 27.70 -13.44 -3.00
C HIS A 1049 28.54 -12.27 -2.43
N CYS A 1050 29.85 -12.41 -2.29
CA CYS A 1050 30.76 -11.33 -1.92
C CYS A 1050 31.95 -11.26 -2.89
N ILE A 1051 31.99 -10.24 -3.76
CA ILE A 1051 33.02 -10.08 -4.80
C ILE A 1051 34.43 -10.00 -4.18
N GLN A 1052 34.57 -9.30 -3.04
CA GLN A 1052 35.84 -9.22 -2.34
C GLN A 1052 36.28 -10.58 -1.78
N TYR A 1053 35.34 -11.40 -1.29
CA TYR A 1053 35.64 -12.73 -0.77
C TYR A 1053 36.17 -13.64 -1.86
N VAL A 1054 35.50 -13.71 -3.02
CA VAL A 1054 35.91 -14.60 -4.12
C VAL A 1054 37.22 -14.15 -4.77
N ILE A 1055 37.50 -12.84 -4.84
CA ILE A 1055 38.80 -12.31 -5.29
C ILE A 1055 39.90 -12.67 -4.29
N ALA A 1056 39.69 -12.42 -3.00
CA ALA A 1056 40.67 -12.73 -1.96
C ALA A 1056 40.98 -14.23 -1.91
N LEU A 1057 39.94 -15.06 -1.98
CA LEU A 1057 40.04 -16.51 -2.06
C LEU A 1057 40.85 -16.94 -3.28
N ALA A 1058 40.58 -16.39 -4.46
CA ALA A 1058 41.31 -16.73 -5.69
C ALA A 1058 42.82 -16.42 -5.58
N PHE A 1059 43.18 -15.27 -4.99
CA PHE A 1059 44.59 -14.93 -4.74
C PHE A 1059 45.26 -15.91 -3.78
N LEU A 1060 44.62 -16.21 -2.65
CA LEU A 1060 45.21 -17.03 -1.59
C LEU A 1060 45.22 -18.53 -1.91
N LYS A 1061 44.12 -19.06 -2.46
CA LYS A 1061 44.02 -20.44 -2.92
C LYS A 1061 44.90 -20.69 -4.15
N GLY A 1062 45.05 -19.68 -5.00
CA GLY A 1062 45.80 -19.75 -6.24
C GLY A 1062 45.12 -20.54 -7.37
N SER A 1063 43.83 -20.79 -7.23
CA SER A 1063 42.94 -21.40 -8.22
C SER A 1063 41.53 -20.81 -8.09
N ALA A 1064 40.64 -21.10 -9.04
CA ALA A 1064 39.25 -20.70 -8.93
C ALA A 1064 38.59 -21.27 -7.63
N PRO A 1065 37.63 -20.53 -7.03
CA PRO A 1065 36.80 -21.04 -5.95
C PRO A 1065 36.06 -22.32 -6.35
N GLU A 1066 35.83 -23.20 -5.38
CA GLU A 1066 34.99 -24.39 -5.47
C GLU A 1066 33.88 -24.34 -4.43
N ALA A 1067 32.76 -25.05 -4.66
CA ALA A 1067 31.59 -24.96 -3.77
C ALA A 1067 31.92 -25.28 -2.29
N ARG A 1068 32.86 -26.20 -2.05
CA ARG A 1068 33.35 -26.54 -0.71
C ARG A 1068 34.04 -25.40 0.03
N ASP A 1069 34.62 -24.44 -0.69
CA ASP A 1069 35.39 -23.35 -0.10
C ASP A 1069 34.48 -22.39 0.68
N TYR A 1070 33.19 -22.34 0.35
CA TYR A 1070 32.21 -21.47 1.00
C TYR A 1070 31.59 -22.05 2.26
N ARG A 1071 31.76 -23.35 2.56
CA ARG A 1071 31.12 -23.99 3.72
C ARG A 1071 31.65 -23.42 5.03
N ASP A 1072 30.86 -23.48 6.10
CA ASP A 1072 31.25 -22.94 7.42
C ASP A 1072 32.43 -23.68 8.05
N GLU A 1073 32.64 -24.92 7.64
CA GLU A 1073 33.76 -25.78 8.03
C GLU A 1073 35.00 -25.58 7.17
N SER A 1074 34.89 -24.83 6.06
CA SER A 1074 36.02 -24.52 5.18
C SER A 1074 37.08 -23.72 5.94
N TYR A 1075 38.35 -24.02 5.67
CA TYR A 1075 39.48 -23.23 6.16
C TYR A 1075 39.30 -21.73 5.85
N TRP A 1076 38.80 -21.42 4.65
CA TRP A 1076 38.59 -20.05 4.16
C TRP A 1076 37.49 -19.29 4.90
N ALA A 1077 36.55 -19.98 5.54
CA ALA A 1077 35.50 -19.33 6.31
C ALA A 1077 36.04 -18.67 7.60
N ARG A 1078 37.21 -19.11 8.07
CA ARG A 1078 37.84 -18.68 9.33
C ARG A 1078 39.24 -18.09 9.15
N SER A 1079 39.74 -17.96 7.92
CA SER A 1079 41.08 -17.43 7.63
C SER A 1079 41.16 -15.92 7.88
N GLU A 1080 42.09 -15.54 8.76
CA GLU A 1080 42.41 -14.14 9.05
C GLU A 1080 43.09 -13.46 7.86
N GLU A 1081 43.90 -14.20 7.09
CA GLU A 1081 44.57 -13.71 5.88
C GLU A 1081 43.56 -13.33 4.80
N LEU A 1082 42.55 -14.18 4.60
CA LEU A 1082 41.46 -13.90 3.66
C LEU A 1082 40.68 -12.68 4.12
N ALA A 1083 40.27 -12.63 5.39
CA ALA A 1083 39.57 -11.47 5.95
C ALA A 1083 40.38 -10.18 5.78
N SER A 1084 41.69 -10.21 6.04
CA SER A 1084 42.61 -9.09 5.87
C SER A 1084 42.77 -8.65 4.42
N LEU A 1085 42.93 -9.59 3.47
CA LEU A 1085 43.01 -9.26 2.05
C LEU A 1085 41.70 -8.66 1.55
N ARG A 1086 40.57 -9.14 2.03
CA ARG A 1086 39.24 -8.64 1.65
C ARG A 1086 39.05 -7.16 2.00
N GLU A 1087 39.52 -6.71 3.15
CA GLU A 1087 39.47 -5.28 3.54
C GLU A 1087 40.36 -4.37 2.68
N ARG A 1088 41.26 -4.95 1.88
CA ARG A 1088 42.14 -4.24 0.94
C ARG A 1088 41.63 -4.24 -0.50
N ILE A 1089 40.44 -4.79 -0.77
CA ILE A 1089 39.81 -4.84 -2.09
C ILE A 1089 38.73 -3.77 -2.20
N PHE A 1090 38.93 -2.82 -3.09
CA PHE A 1090 38.05 -1.66 -3.29
C PHE A 1090 37.29 -1.78 -4.61
N ILE A 1091 35.97 -1.70 -4.53
CA ILE A 1091 35.07 -1.83 -5.68
C ILE A 1091 34.65 -0.44 -6.17
N HIS A 1092 34.75 -0.23 -7.48
CA HIS A 1092 34.41 1.00 -8.17
C HIS A 1092 33.46 0.69 -9.33
N VAL A 1093 32.34 1.41 -9.40
CA VAL A 1093 31.41 1.29 -10.53
C VAL A 1093 32.01 1.99 -11.75
N ASP A 1094 32.05 1.27 -12.86
CA ASP A 1094 32.44 1.79 -14.17
C ASP A 1094 31.23 1.92 -15.08
N GLU A 1095 30.97 3.15 -15.55
CA GLU A 1095 29.81 3.44 -16.38
C GLU A 1095 29.93 2.85 -17.79
N HIS A 1096 31.15 2.62 -18.31
CA HIS A 1096 31.32 1.98 -19.61
C HIS A 1096 31.00 0.49 -19.54
N LEU A 1097 31.54 -0.22 -18.53
CA LEU A 1097 31.21 -1.62 -18.29
C LEU A 1097 29.71 -1.79 -18.00
N THR A 1098 29.11 -0.85 -17.27
CA THR A 1098 27.65 -0.86 -17.00
C THR A 1098 26.82 -0.67 -18.28
N ARG A 1099 27.24 0.22 -19.21
CA ARG A 1099 26.57 0.35 -20.52
C ARG A 1099 26.68 -0.93 -21.35
N ASP A 1100 27.88 -1.52 -21.41
CA ASP A 1100 28.12 -2.74 -22.19
C ASP A 1100 27.37 -3.97 -21.61
N TYR A 1101 27.11 -3.98 -20.31
CA TYR A 1101 26.26 -4.98 -19.64
C TYR A 1101 24.77 -4.88 -20.04
N LEU A 1102 24.27 -3.67 -20.25
CA LEU A 1102 22.88 -3.42 -20.64
C LEU A 1102 22.66 -3.49 -22.16
N ASP A 1103 23.71 -3.30 -22.96
CA ASP A 1103 23.66 -3.40 -24.41
C ASP A 1103 23.35 -4.85 -24.86
N LEU A 1104 22.17 -5.06 -25.44
CA LEU A 1104 21.70 -6.37 -25.92
C LEU A 1104 22.56 -6.97 -27.04
N SER A 1105 23.37 -6.12 -27.70
CA SER A 1105 24.35 -6.51 -28.70
C SER A 1105 25.73 -6.78 -28.11
N LYS A 1106 25.92 -6.70 -26.79
CA LYS A 1106 27.16 -7.03 -26.09
C LYS A 1106 26.96 -7.99 -24.92
N LYS A 1107 26.15 -7.57 -23.94
CA LYS A 1107 25.90 -8.26 -22.67
C LYS A 1107 27.16 -8.62 -21.88
N SER A 1108 28.17 -7.76 -21.95
CA SER A 1108 29.42 -7.93 -21.22
C SER A 1108 29.18 -7.99 -19.71
N ILE A 1109 29.94 -8.81 -18.99
CA ILE A 1109 29.96 -8.85 -17.51
C ILE A 1109 31.35 -8.46 -16.98
N GLY A 1110 31.98 -7.52 -17.68
CA GLY A 1110 33.39 -7.25 -17.52
C GLY A 1110 33.78 -6.74 -16.14
N SER A 1111 35.01 -7.04 -15.72
CA SER A 1111 35.65 -6.47 -14.54
C SER A 1111 37.14 -6.25 -14.79
N ALA A 1112 37.68 -5.17 -14.25
CA ALA A 1112 39.08 -4.81 -14.38
C ALA A 1112 39.76 -4.69 -13.00
N LEU A 1113 40.92 -5.32 -12.85
CA LEU A 1113 41.66 -5.37 -11.59
C LEU A 1113 43.03 -4.72 -11.70
N THR A 1114 43.34 -3.80 -10.80
CA THR A 1114 44.65 -3.19 -10.59
C THR A 1114 45.18 -3.58 -9.21
N VAL A 1115 46.43 -4.05 -9.15
CA VAL A 1115 47.05 -4.52 -7.90
C VAL A 1115 48.23 -3.61 -7.56
N HIS A 1116 48.16 -2.97 -6.39
CA HIS A 1116 49.26 -2.18 -5.81
C HIS A 1116 50.00 -3.03 -4.77
N LEU A 1117 51.34 -2.97 -4.79
CA LEU A 1117 52.21 -3.77 -3.93
C LEU A 1117 52.74 -2.94 -2.75
N LEU A 1118 53.20 -3.63 -1.70
CA LEU A 1118 53.75 -3.00 -0.49
C LEU A 1118 55.02 -2.19 -0.74
N ASP A 1119 55.75 -2.46 -1.83
CA ASP A 1119 56.92 -1.70 -2.28
C ASP A 1119 56.55 -0.43 -3.09
N SER A 1120 55.26 -0.07 -3.11
CA SER A 1120 54.68 1.04 -3.88
C SER A 1120 54.68 0.87 -5.40
N SER A 1121 55.14 -0.27 -5.94
CA SER A 1121 54.95 -0.59 -7.35
C SER A 1121 53.54 -1.12 -7.63
N GLU A 1122 53.13 -1.11 -8.90
CA GLU A 1122 51.82 -1.62 -9.32
C GLU A 1122 51.94 -2.60 -10.50
N LEU A 1123 50.96 -3.49 -10.59
CA LEU A 1123 50.77 -4.35 -11.76
C LEU A 1123 49.83 -3.68 -12.75
N PRO A 1124 50.12 -3.73 -14.07
CA PRO A 1124 49.20 -3.24 -15.09
C PRO A 1124 47.83 -3.88 -14.95
N GLU A 1125 46.79 -3.06 -15.12
CA GLU A 1125 45.38 -3.48 -15.01
C GLU A 1125 45.10 -4.68 -15.93
N VAL A 1126 44.27 -5.60 -15.43
CA VAL A 1126 43.75 -6.73 -16.20
C VAL A 1126 42.25 -6.54 -16.32
N LEU A 1127 41.77 -6.25 -17.54
CA LEU A 1127 40.36 -6.26 -17.90
C LEU A 1127 39.99 -7.61 -18.48
N VAL A 1128 39.01 -8.28 -17.86
CA VAL A 1128 38.31 -9.43 -18.44
C VAL A 1128 36.93 -8.94 -18.82
N GLU A 1129 36.66 -8.76 -20.11
CA GLU A 1129 35.35 -8.29 -20.60
C GLU A 1129 34.36 -9.47 -20.79
N TYR A 1130 34.82 -10.54 -21.43
CA TYR A 1130 34.04 -11.76 -21.68
C TYR A 1130 34.73 -12.97 -21.03
N PRO A 1131 34.37 -13.34 -19.78
CA PRO A 1131 34.99 -14.48 -19.11
C PRO A 1131 34.70 -15.79 -19.84
N ALA A 1132 35.38 -16.87 -19.46
CA ALA A 1132 35.32 -18.16 -20.17
C ALA A 1132 33.90 -18.72 -20.30
N GLY A 1133 33.01 -18.40 -19.37
CA GLY A 1133 31.60 -18.81 -19.39
C GLY A 1133 30.67 -17.99 -20.29
N HIS A 1134 31.12 -16.84 -20.79
CA HIS A 1134 30.29 -15.96 -21.61
C HIS A 1134 30.30 -16.43 -23.07
N VAL A 1135 29.15 -16.67 -23.68
CA VAL A 1135 28.98 -17.22 -25.06
C VAL A 1135 29.79 -16.57 -26.19
N ARG A 1136 30.22 -15.31 -26.02
CA ARG A 1136 31.16 -14.64 -26.95
C ARG A 1136 32.60 -15.12 -26.86
N ASN A 1137 32.95 -15.80 -25.78
CA ASN A 1137 34.25 -16.38 -25.58
C ASN A 1137 34.31 -17.70 -26.37
N PRO A 1138 35.23 -17.86 -27.34
CA PRO A 1138 35.31 -19.07 -28.15
C PRO A 1138 35.66 -20.32 -27.33
N ALA A 1139 36.16 -20.15 -26.10
CA ALA A 1139 36.45 -21.26 -25.19
C ALA A 1139 35.23 -21.77 -24.40
N THR A 1140 34.07 -21.10 -24.46
CA THR A 1140 32.92 -21.42 -23.60
C THR A 1140 32.43 -22.84 -23.73
N ALA A 1141 32.19 -23.32 -24.96
CA ALA A 1141 31.69 -24.68 -25.15
C ALA A 1141 32.64 -25.74 -24.55
N ARG A 1142 33.95 -25.56 -24.75
CA ARG A 1142 34.97 -26.45 -24.17
C ARG A 1142 34.99 -26.35 -22.65
N ALA A 1143 34.95 -25.14 -22.08
CA ALA A 1143 34.97 -24.93 -20.64
C ALA A 1143 33.73 -25.54 -19.95
N VAL A 1144 32.56 -25.44 -20.57
CA VAL A 1144 31.33 -26.08 -20.09
C VAL A 1144 31.42 -27.60 -20.21
N GLN A 1145 31.95 -28.15 -21.29
CA GLN A 1145 32.17 -29.60 -21.43
C GLN A 1145 33.18 -30.12 -20.39
N GLU A 1146 34.25 -29.37 -20.11
CA GLU A 1146 35.22 -29.72 -19.08
C GLU A 1146 34.59 -29.69 -17.67
N LYS A 1147 33.76 -28.68 -17.38
CA LYS A 1147 32.94 -28.61 -16.16
C LYS A 1147 31.98 -29.79 -16.08
N PHE A 1148 31.23 -30.07 -17.14
CA PHE A 1148 30.31 -31.21 -17.21
C PHE A 1148 31.05 -32.51 -16.91
N ALA A 1149 32.17 -32.79 -17.58
CA ALA A 1149 32.96 -33.99 -17.32
C ALA A 1149 33.49 -34.02 -15.88
N LYS A 1150 33.94 -32.89 -15.32
CA LYS A 1150 34.37 -32.80 -13.91
C LYS A 1150 33.24 -33.19 -12.96
N ASN A 1151 32.04 -32.64 -13.18
CA ASN A 1151 30.89 -32.89 -12.33
C ASN A 1151 30.38 -34.32 -12.47
N MET A 1152 30.36 -34.85 -13.69
CA MET A 1152 29.92 -36.22 -13.96
C MET A 1152 30.86 -37.27 -13.37
N ARG A 1153 32.18 -37.03 -13.33
CA ARG A 1153 33.17 -37.93 -12.70
C ARG A 1153 32.89 -38.24 -11.23
N LEU A 1154 32.06 -37.46 -10.55
CA LEU A 1154 31.63 -37.74 -9.19
C LEU A 1154 30.82 -39.05 -9.10
N MET A 1155 30.10 -39.43 -10.17
CA MET A 1155 29.19 -40.58 -10.18
C MET A 1155 29.24 -41.44 -11.46
N PHE A 1156 30.02 -41.04 -12.46
CA PHE A 1156 30.05 -41.64 -13.80
C PHE A 1156 31.49 -41.90 -14.26
N THR A 1157 31.67 -43.01 -14.97
CA THR A 1157 32.94 -43.40 -15.59
C THR A 1157 33.21 -42.59 -16.87
N GLU A 1158 34.48 -42.47 -17.29
CA GLU A 1158 34.82 -41.78 -18.55
C GLU A 1158 34.09 -42.35 -19.78
N LYS A 1159 33.82 -43.66 -19.78
CA LYS A 1159 33.09 -44.31 -20.87
C LYS A 1159 31.64 -43.80 -20.92
N GLU A 1160 30.95 -43.78 -19.79
CA GLU A 1160 29.58 -43.26 -19.69
C GLU A 1160 29.51 -41.76 -20.02
N ILE A 1161 30.48 -40.97 -19.56
CA ILE A 1161 30.57 -39.54 -19.87
C ILE A 1161 30.72 -39.33 -21.39
N SER A 1162 31.60 -40.11 -22.02
CA SER A 1162 31.82 -40.05 -23.47
C SER A 1162 30.57 -40.47 -24.25
N GLU A 1163 29.85 -41.49 -23.77
CA GLU A 1163 28.59 -41.95 -24.34
C GLU A 1163 27.52 -40.85 -24.26
N ILE A 1164 27.33 -40.22 -23.09
CA ILE A 1164 26.38 -39.09 -22.95
C ILE A 1164 26.72 -37.94 -23.91
N LEU A 1165 28.00 -37.58 -24.02
CA LEU A 1165 28.46 -36.54 -24.96
C LEU A 1165 28.24 -36.90 -26.43
N GLN A 1166 28.21 -38.19 -26.77
CA GLN A 1166 27.92 -38.66 -28.12
C GLN A 1166 26.41 -38.71 -28.39
N GLU A 1167 25.63 -39.21 -27.43
CA GLU A 1167 24.18 -39.39 -27.56
C GLU A 1167 23.43 -38.06 -27.59
N VAL A 1168 23.90 -37.02 -26.87
CA VAL A 1168 23.27 -35.68 -26.88
C VAL A 1168 23.27 -35.00 -28.26
N GLU A 1169 24.15 -35.42 -29.16
CA GLU A 1169 24.23 -34.92 -30.55
C GLU A 1169 23.19 -35.58 -31.48
N LYS A 1170 22.51 -36.64 -31.04
CA LYS A 1170 21.49 -37.34 -31.84
C LYS A 1170 20.10 -36.75 -31.62
N ASP A 1171 19.64 -35.97 -32.57
CA ASP A 1171 18.37 -35.23 -32.49
C ASP A 1171 17.12 -36.11 -32.42
N ASP A 1172 17.18 -37.31 -32.99
CA ASP A 1172 16.11 -38.30 -33.06
C ASP A 1172 16.09 -39.26 -31.86
N LEU A 1173 17.11 -39.22 -31.00
CA LEU A 1173 17.16 -40.00 -29.77
C LEU A 1173 15.92 -39.73 -28.91
N LEU A 1174 15.28 -40.78 -28.41
CA LEU A 1174 14.15 -40.64 -27.52
C LEU A 1174 14.61 -40.06 -26.18
N ILE A 1175 13.82 -39.16 -25.62
CA ILE A 1175 14.16 -38.48 -24.36
C ILE A 1175 14.33 -39.49 -23.22
N MET A 1176 13.53 -40.57 -23.20
CA MET A 1176 13.68 -41.61 -22.18
C MET A 1176 15.01 -42.37 -22.27
N ASP A 1177 15.52 -42.58 -23.48
CA ASP A 1177 16.80 -43.27 -23.68
C ASP A 1177 17.95 -42.37 -23.23
N PHE A 1178 17.87 -41.06 -23.51
CA PHE A 1178 18.82 -40.08 -22.98
C PHE A 1178 18.82 -40.03 -21.45
N VAL A 1179 17.65 -39.98 -20.80
CA VAL A 1179 17.54 -39.98 -19.34
C VAL A 1179 18.06 -41.29 -18.73
N GLU A 1180 17.87 -42.42 -19.41
CA GLU A 1180 18.36 -43.73 -18.94
C GLU A 1180 19.89 -43.78 -18.81
N LEU A 1181 20.64 -43.01 -19.60
CA LEU A 1181 22.10 -42.88 -19.47
C LEU A 1181 22.52 -42.37 -18.07
N PHE A 1182 21.62 -41.69 -17.36
CA PHE A 1182 21.87 -41.15 -16.02
C PHE A 1182 21.35 -42.05 -14.89
N ALA A 1183 20.68 -43.16 -15.19
CA ALA A 1183 20.09 -44.03 -14.18
C ALA A 1183 21.16 -44.71 -13.30
N ARG A 1184 20.84 -44.92 -12.02
CA ARG A 1184 21.69 -45.63 -11.06
C ARG A 1184 20.88 -46.65 -10.28
N GLN A 1185 21.50 -47.79 -9.93
CA GLN A 1185 20.81 -48.84 -9.15
C GLN A 1185 20.82 -48.57 -7.64
N SER A 1186 21.77 -47.77 -7.16
CA SER A 1186 21.87 -47.31 -5.77
C SER A 1186 22.24 -45.83 -5.73
N SER A 1187 21.58 -45.06 -4.86
CA SER A 1187 21.92 -43.66 -4.58
C SER A 1187 23.14 -43.58 -3.64
N PRO A 1188 23.97 -42.52 -3.70
CA PRO A 1188 25.01 -42.27 -2.71
C PRO A 1188 24.46 -42.04 -1.29
N ASP A 1189 23.20 -41.66 -1.14
CA ASP A 1189 22.50 -41.62 0.15
C ASP A 1189 21.61 -42.87 0.28
N PRO A 1190 21.81 -43.74 1.29
CA PRO A 1190 20.99 -44.94 1.48
C PRO A 1190 19.49 -44.66 1.78
N ARG A 1191 19.10 -43.39 1.95
CA ARG A 1191 17.69 -42.95 2.11
C ARG A 1191 16.97 -42.68 0.78
N LEU A 1192 17.71 -42.52 -0.31
CA LEU A 1192 17.22 -42.28 -1.68
C LEU A 1192 17.39 -43.56 -2.50
#